data_AF-A0A5C4X971-F1
#
_entry.id   AF-A0A5C4X971-F1
#
_cell.length_a   1.000
_cell.length_b   1.000
_cell.length_c   1.000
_cell.angle_alpha   90.00
_cell.angle_beta   90.00
_cell.angle_gamma   90.00
#
_symmetry.space_group_name_H-M   'P 1'
#
loop_
_entity.id
_entity.type
_entity.pdbx_description
1 polymer ?
#
loop_
_entity_poly.entity_id
_entity_poly.type
_entity_poly.pdbx_seq_one_letter_code
_entity_poly.pdbx_strand_id
1 'polypeptide(L)'
;MTRQDEHDGLAAAPPRGLVRAGACLALAVVLLGELTGGVARTLPAPGAVVLGLVVLWLLGTGAVAARARRASADRRLWRAVALLVGTVGATLAAQPLLAQALPVDTPSALAWVPVAAALLACFLPVYGAFVRWNLTRTHSADPDDRLNAVSAVLAGQALLGLVSELAGGPLDLLPWWQAQLLFAATAAIIVLGGTALSTALLTRGGREPSTWLVTAAGLPVAAGVVGVAVDPTGAPAPGTLTAFGAGLLLLVLASAHRSALAVPEVVRGAPATVGAYGVIVLAVAVAAVAGVTGAGAEDVVAQRWTVLTAALGAVGAASRLLLNLGELDQLADTHHQARTDELTGLANRRGLLDRTDAMLERGAPFALALVDLDRFKEVNDALGHASGDALLVAAAARLRAAAGAGAEVGRLGGDEFALLLPLPPSVDAGGGGGAARSATGAWGELLVRAMAPPYDVGSGIVHVTGSTGLVVHTGAQPDDGDLVGLRSELLRRADAAMYAAKRRGGGWAVHDPEVHGEGEHALRTAEELRRALEAGELVLHYQPQVGVADGSVVGVEALVRWRHPVHGLLPPGRFLQVAEDHGLIGQVTGVVLRGAVRQCADWRRRGLDLRVSVNVSATDLLDRHLPHRLGELLLEHRVPASRLVLEVTETTLARDQARATQVLAELAELGVATSIDDFGTGWSSLAQLHRMRFSELKLDRSFTLDLLTDQRAAAITASTVDLAHALGLRVVAEGVEDPTTLARLAELGCDETQGYWHAAPMTAPELVAWAAAHHRGEAVPGGW
;
A
#
# COMPACT_ATOMS: atom_id res chain seq x y z
N MET A 1 -13.82 -15.89 -29.33
CA MET A 1 -15.16 -15.69 -28.71
C MET A 1 -15.04 -14.50 -27.77
N THR A 2 -15.64 -13.40 -28.21
CA THR A 2 -15.42 -12.02 -27.82
C THR A 2 -16.11 -11.65 -26.51
N ARG A 3 -15.38 -11.02 -25.59
CA ARG A 3 -15.87 -10.33 -24.38
C ARG A 3 -16.32 -8.92 -24.77
N GLN A 4 -17.32 -8.81 -25.65
CA GLN A 4 -17.68 -7.52 -26.26
C GLN A 4 -19.19 -7.29 -26.47
N ASP A 5 -20.06 -8.02 -25.75
CA ASP A 5 -21.53 -7.92 -25.90
C ASP A 5 -22.30 -7.69 -24.58
N GLU A 6 -21.77 -6.88 -23.65
CA GLU A 6 -22.53 -6.45 -22.45
C GLU A 6 -22.51 -4.92 -22.23
N HIS A 7 -22.32 -4.13 -23.29
CA HIS A 7 -22.39 -2.66 -23.20
C HIS A 7 -23.47 -1.97 -24.02
N ASP A 8 -24.43 -2.70 -24.61
CA ASP A 8 -25.60 -2.11 -25.26
C ASP A 8 -26.88 -2.35 -24.46
N GLY A 9 -27.10 -1.45 -23.50
CA GLY A 9 -28.29 -1.40 -22.66
C GLY A 9 -28.48 -0.04 -22.03
N LEU A 10 -28.27 1.05 -22.80
CA LEU A 10 -28.75 2.39 -22.44
C LEU A 10 -30.28 2.36 -22.41
N ALA A 11 -30.82 1.86 -21.29
CA ALA A 11 -32.23 1.99 -20.95
C ALA A 11 -32.55 3.49 -20.90
N ALA A 12 -33.38 3.92 -21.84
CA ALA A 12 -33.95 5.25 -21.90
C ALA A 12 -34.37 5.72 -20.50
N ALA A 13 -33.89 6.90 -20.10
CA ALA A 13 -34.31 7.54 -18.86
C ALA A 13 -35.85 7.57 -18.79
N PRO A 14 -36.49 7.17 -17.67
CA PRO A 14 -37.92 7.32 -17.54
C PRO A 14 -38.26 8.82 -17.60
N PRO A 15 -39.34 9.22 -18.29
CA PRO A 15 -39.65 10.62 -18.50
C PRO A 15 -40.02 11.26 -17.15
N ARG A 16 -39.38 12.39 -16.83
CA ARG A 16 -39.72 13.29 -15.70
C ARG A 16 -41.23 13.61 -15.60
N GLY A 17 -41.99 13.37 -16.68
CA GLY A 17 -43.44 13.48 -16.74
C GLY A 17 -44.22 12.54 -15.82
N LEU A 18 -43.73 11.32 -15.53
CA LEU A 18 -44.49 10.36 -14.70
C LEU A 18 -44.45 10.71 -13.21
N VAL A 19 -43.32 11.19 -12.68
CA VAL A 19 -43.23 11.69 -11.29
C VAL A 19 -44.08 12.94 -11.11
N ARG A 20 -44.02 13.87 -12.07
CA ARG A 20 -44.89 15.05 -12.09
C ARG A 20 -46.36 14.65 -12.19
N ALA A 21 -46.71 13.69 -13.05
CA ALA A 21 -48.09 13.19 -13.18
C ALA A 21 -48.58 12.50 -11.90
N GLY A 22 -47.75 11.68 -11.25
CA GLY A 22 -48.09 11.04 -9.97
C GLY A 22 -48.29 12.05 -8.83
N ALA A 23 -47.40 13.05 -8.71
CA ALA A 23 -47.52 14.12 -7.73
C ALA A 23 -48.73 15.03 -8.01
N CYS A 24 -48.98 15.39 -9.28
CA CYS A 24 -50.17 16.14 -9.69
C CYS A 24 -51.46 15.34 -9.45
N LEU A 25 -51.45 14.02 -9.67
CA LEU A 25 -52.60 13.15 -9.40
C LEU A 25 -52.87 13.04 -7.90
N ALA A 26 -51.84 12.86 -7.07
CA ALA A 26 -51.96 12.86 -5.63
C ALA A 26 -52.50 14.20 -5.09
N LEU A 27 -51.97 15.32 -5.59
CA LEU A 27 -52.47 16.66 -5.24
C LEU A 27 -53.91 16.88 -5.71
N ALA A 28 -54.27 16.42 -6.91
CA ALA A 28 -55.64 16.47 -7.40
C ALA A 28 -56.60 15.63 -6.55
N VAL A 29 -56.18 14.46 -6.07
CA VAL A 29 -56.96 13.61 -5.15
C VAL A 29 -57.20 14.32 -3.81
N VAL A 30 -56.18 15.00 -3.26
CA VAL A 30 -56.32 15.78 -2.03
C VAL A 30 -57.26 16.97 -2.22
N LEU A 31 -57.06 17.78 -3.27
CA LEU A 31 -57.90 18.95 -3.56
C LEU A 31 -59.35 18.56 -3.88
N LEU A 32 -59.57 17.46 -4.60
CA LEU A 32 -60.91 16.93 -4.87
C LEU A 32 -61.57 16.41 -3.59
N GLY A 33 -60.79 15.83 -2.69
CA GLY A 33 -61.23 15.40 -1.36
C GLY A 33 -61.63 16.54 -0.43
N GLU A 34 -60.92 17.67 -0.49
CA GLU A 34 -61.28 18.91 0.21
C GLU A 34 -62.61 19.49 -0.32
N LEU A 35 -62.73 19.60 -1.65
CA LEU A 35 -63.95 20.09 -2.32
C LEU A 35 -65.18 19.20 -2.06
N THR A 36 -65.01 17.87 -2.07
CA THR A 36 -66.10 16.92 -1.85
C THR A 36 -66.39 16.68 -0.37
N GLY A 37 -65.38 16.74 0.51
CA GLY A 37 -65.53 16.62 1.96
C GLY A 37 -66.32 17.78 2.57
N GLY A 38 -66.21 18.99 2.01
CA GLY A 38 -67.06 20.12 2.38
C GLY A 38 -68.55 19.89 2.09
N VAL A 39 -68.87 19.18 1.00
CA VAL A 39 -70.24 18.83 0.59
C VAL A 39 -70.77 17.60 1.35
N ALA A 40 -69.90 16.64 1.65
CA ALA A 40 -70.24 15.36 2.28
C ALA A 40 -70.56 15.44 3.79
N ARG A 41 -70.26 16.56 4.47
CA ARG A 41 -70.66 16.78 5.88
C ARG A 41 -72.19 16.71 6.12
N THR A 42 -72.98 16.69 5.05
CA THR A 42 -74.45 16.64 5.08
C THR A 42 -75.05 15.24 4.83
N LEU A 43 -74.23 14.22 4.54
CA LEU A 43 -74.70 12.87 4.21
C LEU A 43 -73.98 11.82 5.06
N PRO A 44 -74.69 10.87 5.71
CA PRO A 44 -74.05 9.76 6.39
C PRO A 44 -73.30 8.92 5.36
N ALA A 45 -71.98 8.74 5.53
CA ALA A 45 -71.19 7.92 4.63
C ALA A 45 -71.75 6.48 4.65
N PRO A 46 -72.35 5.98 3.56
CA PRO A 46 -72.94 4.65 3.55
C PRO A 46 -71.84 3.61 3.72
N GLY A 47 -72.10 2.52 4.45
CA GLY A 47 -71.11 1.46 4.74
C GLY A 47 -70.37 0.90 3.51
N ALA A 48 -70.92 1.06 2.31
CA ALA A 48 -70.27 0.75 1.04
C ALA A 48 -69.00 1.59 0.76
N VAL A 49 -68.95 2.87 1.19
CA VAL A 49 -67.77 3.75 1.02
C VAL A 49 -66.64 3.31 1.94
N VAL A 50 -66.97 2.97 3.20
CA VAL A 50 -66.01 2.43 4.16
C VAL A 50 -65.45 1.11 3.63
N LEU A 51 -66.30 0.19 3.19
CA LEU A 51 -65.87 -1.09 2.61
C LEU A 51 -64.97 -0.89 1.38
N GLY A 52 -65.30 0.06 0.50
CA GLY A 52 -64.48 0.40 -0.66
C GLY A 52 -63.10 0.94 -0.29
N LEU A 53 -63.00 1.79 0.73
CA LEU A 53 -61.73 2.29 1.25
C LEU A 53 -60.88 1.16 1.86
N VAL A 54 -61.50 0.26 2.64
CA VAL A 54 -60.81 -0.91 3.21
C VAL A 54 -60.24 -1.81 2.12
N VAL A 55 -61.03 -2.09 1.08
CA VAL A 55 -60.57 -2.90 -0.07
C VAL A 55 -59.40 -2.22 -0.79
N LEU A 56 -59.46 -0.90 -1.01
CA LEU A 56 -58.38 -0.15 -1.64
C LEU A 56 -57.09 -0.19 -0.80
N TRP A 57 -57.20 -0.07 0.52
CA TRP A 57 -56.06 -0.18 1.45
C TRP A 57 -55.44 -1.58 1.48
N LEU A 58 -56.26 -2.63 1.45
CA LEU A 58 -55.77 -4.01 1.36
C LEU A 58 -55.04 -4.28 0.04
N LEU A 59 -55.59 -3.80 -1.08
CA LEU A 59 -54.95 -3.92 -2.39
C LEU A 59 -53.62 -3.14 -2.44
N GLY A 60 -53.60 -1.91 -1.91
CA GLY A 60 -52.38 -1.10 -1.82
C GLY A 60 -51.30 -1.74 -0.94
N THR A 61 -51.68 -2.25 0.23
CA THR A 61 -50.78 -3.01 1.12
C THR A 61 -50.22 -4.24 0.40
N GLY A 62 -51.07 -4.97 -0.31
CA GLY A 62 -50.69 -6.13 -1.12
C GLY A 62 -49.69 -5.78 -2.23
N ALA A 63 -49.88 -4.66 -2.93
CA ALA A 63 -48.96 -4.17 -3.97
C ALA A 63 -47.57 -3.84 -3.40
N VAL A 64 -47.52 -3.10 -2.29
CA VAL A 64 -46.27 -2.76 -1.57
C VAL A 64 -45.58 -4.02 -1.02
N ALA A 65 -46.34 -4.97 -0.45
CA ALA A 65 -45.80 -6.23 0.05
C ALA A 65 -45.29 -7.16 -1.08
N ALA A 66 -45.95 -7.15 -2.25
CA ALA A 66 -45.48 -7.89 -3.42
C ALA A 66 -44.13 -7.36 -3.92
N ARG A 67 -43.89 -6.04 -3.82
CA ARG A 67 -42.59 -5.44 -4.15
C ARG A 67 -41.48 -5.97 -3.22
N ALA A 68 -41.73 -6.13 -1.94
CA ALA A 68 -40.76 -6.75 -1.01
C ALA A 68 -40.35 -8.17 -1.40
N ARG A 69 -41.23 -8.95 -2.06
CA ARG A 69 -40.89 -10.30 -2.53
C ARG A 69 -40.02 -10.28 -3.80
N ARG A 70 -40.27 -9.30 -4.68
CA ARG A 70 -39.60 -9.17 -5.99
C ARG A 70 -38.29 -8.38 -5.93
N ALA A 71 -38.12 -7.48 -4.96
CA ALA A 71 -36.95 -6.64 -4.79
C ALA A 71 -35.97 -7.28 -3.77
N SER A 72 -34.90 -7.92 -4.21
CA SER A 72 -33.87 -8.42 -3.27
C SER A 72 -33.11 -7.29 -2.58
N ALA A 73 -32.76 -6.24 -3.33
CA ALA A 73 -32.02 -5.06 -2.86
C ALA A 73 -32.76 -4.26 -1.77
N ASP A 74 -34.00 -3.85 -2.05
CA ASP A 74 -34.78 -2.96 -1.17
C ASP A 74 -35.76 -3.76 -0.28
N ARG A 75 -35.54 -5.07 -0.10
CA ARG A 75 -36.50 -5.98 0.59
C ARG A 75 -36.90 -5.49 1.97
N ARG A 76 -35.93 -5.00 2.74
CA ARG A 76 -36.15 -4.54 4.12
C ARG A 76 -37.00 -3.26 4.17
N LEU A 77 -36.74 -2.32 3.27
CA LEU A 77 -37.55 -1.11 3.10
C LEU A 77 -39.00 -1.46 2.81
N TRP A 78 -39.25 -2.23 1.75
CA TRP A 78 -40.62 -2.52 1.32
C TRP A 78 -41.39 -3.38 2.32
N ARG A 79 -40.72 -4.23 3.10
CA ARG A 79 -41.36 -4.93 4.24
C ARG A 79 -41.79 -3.97 5.34
N ALA A 80 -40.94 -3.01 5.70
CA ALA A 80 -41.26 -2.04 6.75
C ALA A 80 -42.35 -1.05 6.28
N VAL A 81 -42.32 -0.61 5.02
CA VAL A 81 -43.38 0.22 4.43
C VAL A 81 -44.69 -0.56 4.33
N ALA A 82 -44.67 -1.84 3.93
CA ALA A 82 -45.87 -2.68 3.92
C ALA A 82 -46.45 -2.88 5.34
N LEU A 83 -45.58 -3.04 6.35
CA LEU A 83 -46.01 -3.10 7.75
C LEU A 83 -46.70 -1.79 8.16
N LEU A 84 -46.09 -0.64 7.90
CA LEU A 84 -46.65 0.68 8.20
C LEU A 84 -48.00 0.90 7.51
N VAL A 85 -48.06 0.65 6.20
CA VAL A 85 -49.28 0.83 5.40
C VAL A 85 -50.38 -0.13 5.87
N GLY A 86 -50.03 -1.38 6.17
CA GLY A 86 -51.00 -2.37 6.65
C GLY A 86 -51.55 -2.04 8.04
N THR A 87 -50.70 -1.61 8.99
CA THR A 87 -51.13 -1.26 10.35
C THR A 87 -51.96 0.02 10.37
N VAL A 88 -51.56 1.06 9.62
CA VAL A 88 -52.33 2.29 9.47
C VAL A 88 -53.65 2.03 8.73
N GLY A 89 -53.63 1.22 7.67
CA GLY A 89 -54.85 0.83 6.95
C GLY A 89 -55.85 0.08 7.83
N ALA A 90 -55.36 -0.83 8.69
CA ALA A 90 -56.20 -1.55 9.63
C ALA A 90 -56.85 -0.64 10.69
N THR A 91 -56.12 0.35 11.21
CA THR A 91 -56.67 1.31 12.17
C THR A 91 -57.64 2.30 11.52
N LEU A 92 -57.37 2.73 10.28
CA LEU A 92 -58.31 3.53 9.47
C LEU A 92 -59.60 2.74 9.16
N ALA A 93 -59.50 1.44 8.87
CA ALA A 93 -60.64 0.56 8.62
C ALA A 93 -61.52 0.36 9.87
N ALA A 94 -60.90 0.31 11.05
CA ALA A 94 -61.58 0.15 12.33
C ALA A 94 -62.19 1.46 12.86
N GLN A 95 -61.76 2.62 12.34
CA GLN A 95 -62.14 3.93 12.84
C GLN A 95 -63.67 4.16 12.89
N PRO A 96 -64.47 3.83 11.86
CA PRO A 96 -65.91 4.06 11.90
C PRO A 96 -66.63 3.23 12.97
N LEU A 97 -66.14 2.00 13.23
CA LEU A 97 -66.66 1.13 14.29
C LEU A 97 -66.29 1.68 15.67
N LEU A 98 -65.06 2.18 15.82
CA LEU A 98 -64.60 2.79 17.06
C LEU A 98 -65.36 4.08 17.36
N ALA A 99 -65.62 4.91 16.35
CA ALA A 99 -66.40 6.14 16.48
C ALA A 99 -67.86 5.85 16.91
N GLN A 100 -68.46 4.76 16.44
CA GLN A 100 -69.81 4.34 16.86
C GLN A 100 -69.83 3.73 18.28
N ALA A 101 -68.73 3.15 18.73
CA ALA A 101 -68.61 2.53 20.06
C ALA A 101 -68.33 3.55 21.18
N LEU A 102 -67.86 4.75 20.83
CA LEU A 102 -67.55 5.81 21.79
C LEU A 102 -68.81 6.64 22.15
N PRO A 103 -68.94 7.08 23.42
CA PRO A 103 -70.02 7.99 23.82
C PRO A 103 -70.03 9.29 23.02
N VAL A 104 -71.23 9.85 22.78
CA VAL A 104 -71.44 11.08 21.98
C VAL A 104 -70.64 12.28 22.51
N ASP A 105 -70.35 12.32 23.81
CA ASP A 105 -69.61 13.40 24.48
C ASP A 105 -68.09 13.18 24.52
N THR A 106 -67.55 12.14 23.86
CA THR A 106 -66.10 11.91 23.85
C THR A 106 -65.35 12.86 22.91
N PRO A 107 -64.11 13.26 23.26
CA PRO A 107 -63.28 14.07 22.38
C PRO A 107 -63.12 13.42 21.00
N SER A 108 -63.31 14.21 19.95
CA SER A 108 -63.32 13.78 18.55
C SER A 108 -62.07 13.01 18.12
N ALA A 109 -60.90 13.40 18.63
CA ALA A 109 -59.64 12.76 18.28
C ALA A 109 -59.45 11.37 18.91
N LEU A 110 -60.27 10.97 19.91
CA LEU A 110 -60.14 9.68 20.59
C LEU A 110 -60.32 8.49 19.65
N ALA A 111 -61.25 8.59 18.69
CA ALA A 111 -61.47 7.56 17.66
C ALA A 111 -60.27 7.39 16.70
N TRP A 112 -59.34 8.33 16.70
CA TRP A 112 -58.19 8.37 15.81
C TRP A 112 -56.84 8.15 16.51
N VAL A 113 -56.84 8.09 17.84
CA VAL A 113 -55.68 7.69 18.66
C VAL A 113 -55.02 6.40 18.15
N PRO A 114 -55.77 5.34 17.73
CA PRO A 114 -55.14 4.13 17.17
C PRO A 114 -54.31 4.37 15.92
N VAL A 115 -54.68 5.34 15.07
CA VAL A 115 -53.95 5.68 13.84
C VAL A 115 -52.61 6.33 14.20
N ALA A 116 -52.61 7.30 15.12
CA ALA A 116 -51.39 7.93 15.62
C ALA A 116 -50.48 6.93 16.36
N ALA A 117 -51.08 6.06 17.17
CA ALA A 117 -50.35 4.99 17.85
C ALA A 117 -49.73 3.98 16.86
N ALA A 118 -50.43 3.62 15.78
CA ALA A 118 -49.90 2.71 14.75
C ALA A 118 -48.70 3.32 14.01
N LEU A 119 -48.76 4.62 13.69
CA LEU A 119 -47.64 5.36 13.08
C LEU A 119 -46.40 5.34 14.00
N LEU A 120 -46.57 5.63 15.29
CA LEU A 120 -45.49 5.61 16.27
C LEU A 120 -44.94 4.20 16.51
N ALA A 121 -45.80 3.19 16.61
CA ALA A 121 -45.38 1.80 16.78
C ALA A 121 -44.55 1.28 15.59
N CYS A 122 -44.83 1.79 14.39
CA CYS A 122 -44.10 1.43 13.18
C CYS A 122 -42.87 2.33 12.91
N PHE A 123 -42.69 3.43 13.65
CA PHE A 123 -41.65 4.43 13.38
C PHE A 123 -40.24 3.82 13.37
N LEU A 124 -39.80 3.17 14.45
CA LEU A 124 -38.43 2.64 14.56
C LEU A 124 -38.12 1.56 13.50
N PRO A 125 -39.00 0.56 13.24
CA PRO A 125 -38.81 -0.40 12.15
C PRO A 125 -38.67 0.27 10.78
N VAL A 126 -39.50 1.28 10.49
CA VAL A 126 -39.50 2.00 9.20
C VAL A 126 -38.26 2.88 9.09
N TYR A 127 -37.94 3.66 10.12
CA TYR A 127 -36.75 4.50 10.18
C TYR A 127 -35.48 3.67 9.93
N GLY A 128 -35.30 2.56 10.66
CA GLY A 128 -34.14 1.68 10.46
C GLY A 128 -34.10 1.03 9.08
N ALA A 129 -35.24 0.91 8.39
CA ALA A 129 -35.28 0.45 7.01
C ALA A 129 -34.89 1.57 6.03
N PHE A 130 -35.32 2.81 6.26
CA PHE A 130 -34.94 4.00 5.49
C PHE A 130 -33.47 4.33 5.63
N VAL A 131 -32.91 4.26 6.85
CA VAL A 131 -31.48 4.49 7.09
C VAL A 131 -30.62 3.46 6.36
N ARG A 132 -30.99 2.18 6.38
CA ARG A 132 -30.27 1.14 5.64
C ARG A 132 -30.41 1.31 4.13
N TRP A 133 -31.59 1.72 3.69
CA TRP A 133 -31.82 2.08 2.29
C TRP A 133 -30.96 3.27 1.86
N ASN A 134 -30.81 4.27 2.72
CA ASN A 134 -29.90 5.40 2.54
C ASN A 134 -28.43 4.93 2.48
N LEU A 135 -27.98 4.13 3.46
CA LEU A 135 -26.63 3.56 3.51
C LEU A 135 -26.28 2.79 2.23
N THR A 136 -27.20 1.98 1.71
CA THR A 136 -26.97 1.23 0.46
C THR A 136 -26.86 2.11 -0.80
N ARG A 137 -27.24 3.39 -0.72
CA ARG A 137 -27.41 4.27 -1.88
C ARG A 137 -26.52 5.51 -1.86
N THR A 138 -26.18 6.00 -0.68
CA THR A 138 -25.39 7.23 -0.48
C THR A 138 -24.13 6.97 0.32
N HIS A 139 -23.99 5.80 0.94
CA HIS A 139 -22.89 5.47 1.86
C HIS A 139 -22.75 6.43 3.05
N SER A 140 -23.77 7.26 3.33
CA SER A 140 -23.69 8.41 4.24
C SER A 140 -24.68 8.33 5.42
N ALA A 141 -24.98 7.13 5.92
CA ALA A 141 -25.98 6.92 6.96
C ALA A 141 -25.52 5.89 8.00
N ASP A 142 -25.78 6.18 9.27
CA ASP A 142 -25.44 5.29 10.37
C ASP A 142 -26.65 4.39 10.73
N PRO A 143 -26.55 3.06 10.53
CA PRO A 143 -27.66 2.12 10.73
C PRO A 143 -28.17 2.04 12.18
N ASP A 144 -27.37 2.50 13.15
CA ASP A 144 -27.67 2.42 14.58
C ASP A 144 -28.09 3.77 15.18
N ASP A 145 -28.36 4.78 14.33
CA ASP A 145 -28.78 6.13 14.73
C ASP A 145 -30.24 6.24 15.23
N ARG A 146 -30.74 5.22 15.93
CA ARG A 146 -32.11 5.18 16.47
C ARG A 146 -32.31 6.20 17.59
N LEU A 147 -31.27 6.47 18.40
CA LEU A 147 -31.35 7.42 19.50
C LEU A 147 -31.57 8.85 18.97
N ASN A 148 -30.85 9.24 17.91
CA ASN A 148 -31.05 10.52 17.25
C ASN A 148 -32.44 10.59 16.59
N ALA A 149 -32.92 9.49 16.02
CA ALA A 149 -34.27 9.42 15.44
C ALA A 149 -35.37 9.72 16.48
N VAL A 150 -35.31 9.07 17.65
CA VAL A 150 -36.24 9.32 18.76
C VAL A 150 -36.09 10.77 19.24
N SER A 151 -34.86 11.25 19.36
CA SER A 151 -34.57 12.63 19.77
C SER A 151 -35.16 13.67 18.82
N ALA A 152 -35.09 13.42 17.51
CA ALA A 152 -35.69 14.27 16.48
C ALA A 152 -37.23 14.27 16.56
N VAL A 153 -37.86 13.12 16.86
CA VAL A 153 -39.31 13.03 17.08
C VAL A 153 -39.71 13.83 18.33
N LEU A 154 -38.96 13.72 19.42
CA LEU A 154 -39.23 14.47 20.66
C LEU A 154 -39.05 15.98 20.46
N ALA A 155 -37.99 16.41 19.77
CA ALA A 155 -37.78 17.81 19.43
C ALA A 155 -38.86 18.36 18.47
N GLY A 156 -39.26 17.57 17.47
CA GLY A 156 -40.35 17.91 16.56
C GLY A 156 -41.71 17.98 17.27
N GLN A 157 -41.99 17.06 18.19
CA GLN A 157 -43.19 17.09 19.02
C GLN A 157 -43.24 18.38 19.85
N ALA A 158 -42.13 18.74 20.49
CA ALA A 158 -42.04 19.98 21.26
C ALA A 158 -42.23 21.22 20.38
N LEU A 159 -41.63 21.25 19.19
CA LEU A 159 -41.81 22.34 18.24
C LEU A 159 -43.29 22.49 17.83
N LEU A 160 -43.96 21.39 17.50
CA LEU A 160 -45.36 21.41 17.11
C LEU A 160 -46.27 21.86 18.26
N GLY A 161 -45.98 21.43 19.50
CA GLY A 161 -46.67 21.91 20.69
C GLY A 161 -46.53 23.41 20.89
N LEU A 162 -45.31 23.94 20.79
CA LEU A 162 -45.03 25.37 20.90
C LEU A 162 -45.72 26.18 19.79
N VAL A 163 -45.68 25.68 18.55
CA VAL A 163 -46.34 26.35 17.42
C VAL A 163 -47.86 26.36 17.59
N SER A 164 -48.46 25.27 18.11
CA SER A 164 -49.90 25.23 18.42
C SER A 164 -50.27 26.30 19.44
N GLU A 165 -49.53 26.37 20.54
CA GLU A 165 -49.75 27.33 21.63
C GLU A 165 -49.63 28.78 21.16
N LEU A 166 -48.65 29.08 20.28
CA LEU A 166 -48.45 30.42 19.73
C LEU A 166 -49.48 30.80 18.66
N ALA A 167 -49.94 29.83 17.87
CA ALA A 167 -50.85 30.08 16.76
C ALA A 167 -52.32 30.20 17.19
N GLY A 168 -52.70 29.61 18.33
CA GLY A 168 -54.08 29.58 18.83
C GLY A 168 -54.99 28.83 17.87
N GLY A 169 -55.04 27.50 18.00
CA GLY A 169 -55.61 26.60 17.00
C GLY A 169 -56.67 25.62 17.52
N PRO A 170 -57.40 24.94 16.61
CA PRO A 170 -58.41 23.94 16.99
C PRO A 170 -57.84 22.73 17.76
N LEU A 171 -56.52 22.54 17.71
CA LEU A 171 -55.77 21.55 18.49
C LEU A 171 -55.75 21.84 19.99
N ASP A 172 -55.91 23.10 20.40
CA ASP A 172 -55.94 23.52 21.81
C ASP A 172 -57.26 23.11 22.49
N LEU A 173 -58.27 22.71 21.70
CA LEU A 173 -59.55 22.18 22.17
C LEU A 173 -59.47 20.70 22.57
N LEU A 174 -58.39 20.00 22.20
CA LEU A 174 -58.21 18.59 22.52
C LEU A 174 -57.64 18.42 23.94
N PRO A 175 -57.93 17.30 24.62
CA PRO A 175 -57.19 16.92 25.80
C PRO A 175 -55.69 16.91 25.50
N TRP A 176 -54.89 17.53 26.37
CA TRP A 176 -53.45 17.74 26.16
C TRP A 176 -52.72 16.47 25.66
N TRP A 177 -53.03 15.30 26.23
CA TRP A 177 -52.38 14.04 25.87
C TRP A 177 -52.73 13.54 24.45
N GLN A 178 -53.92 13.86 23.94
CA GLN A 178 -54.33 13.56 22.56
C GLN A 178 -53.56 14.46 21.58
N ALA A 179 -53.47 15.75 21.87
CA ALA A 179 -52.68 16.69 21.08
C ALA A 179 -51.19 16.25 21.03
N GLN A 180 -50.62 15.87 22.17
CA GLN A 180 -49.23 15.40 22.25
C GLN A 180 -48.97 14.12 21.44
N LEU A 181 -49.91 13.18 21.43
CA LEU A 181 -49.81 11.97 20.60
C LEU A 181 -49.82 12.29 19.10
N LEU A 182 -50.67 13.23 18.68
CA LEU A 182 -50.76 13.69 17.29
C LEU A 182 -49.51 14.46 16.87
N PHE A 183 -48.95 15.30 17.74
CA PHE A 183 -47.66 15.97 17.53
C PHE A 183 -46.53 14.96 17.37
N ALA A 184 -46.45 13.94 18.22
CA ALA A 184 -45.46 12.88 18.12
C ALA A 184 -45.58 12.12 16.79
N ALA A 185 -46.79 11.73 16.38
CA ALA A 185 -47.03 11.03 15.13
C ALA A 185 -46.69 11.89 13.89
N THR A 186 -47.01 13.18 13.94
CA THR A 186 -46.67 14.14 12.88
C THR A 186 -45.15 14.32 12.78
N ALA A 187 -44.47 14.52 13.92
CA ALA A 187 -43.02 14.61 13.98
C ALA A 187 -42.33 13.33 13.45
N ALA A 188 -42.86 12.14 13.79
CA ALA A 188 -42.36 10.88 13.26
C ALA A 188 -42.42 10.80 11.73
N ILE A 189 -43.51 11.25 11.11
CA ILE A 189 -43.63 11.29 9.64
C ILE A 189 -42.68 12.32 9.03
N ILE A 190 -42.51 13.49 9.65
CA ILE A 190 -41.56 14.51 9.19
C ILE A 190 -40.13 13.96 9.23
N VAL A 191 -39.75 13.27 10.30
CA VAL A 191 -38.43 12.64 10.42
C VAL A 191 -38.23 11.58 9.33
N LEU A 192 -39.20 10.69 9.13
CA LEU A 192 -39.15 9.69 8.04
C LEU A 192 -39.04 10.35 6.65
N GLY A 193 -39.81 11.41 6.42
CA GLY A 193 -39.78 12.19 5.17
C GLY A 193 -38.44 12.90 4.96
N GLY A 194 -37.84 13.44 6.02
CA GLY A 194 -36.50 14.04 6.00
C GLY A 194 -35.41 13.01 5.68
N THR A 195 -35.49 11.80 6.26
CA THR A 195 -34.57 10.69 5.92
C THR A 195 -34.75 10.22 4.48
N ALA A 196 -35.99 10.20 3.97
CA ALA A 196 -36.26 9.90 2.57
C ALA A 196 -35.71 10.99 1.64
N LEU A 197 -35.87 12.26 2.02
CA LEU A 197 -35.42 13.42 1.27
C LEU A 197 -33.89 13.47 1.19
N SER A 198 -33.18 13.21 2.29
CA SER A 198 -31.72 13.14 2.26
C SER A 198 -31.24 12.05 1.30
N THR A 199 -31.90 10.89 1.30
CA THR A 199 -31.64 9.82 0.32
C THR A 199 -31.91 10.30 -1.12
N ALA A 200 -32.99 11.04 -1.36
CA ALA A 200 -33.33 11.58 -2.68
C ALA A 200 -32.33 12.64 -3.20
N LEU A 201 -31.83 13.50 -2.31
CA LEU A 201 -30.88 14.57 -2.65
C LEU A 201 -29.48 14.03 -2.91
N LEU A 202 -29.04 13.04 -2.12
CA LEU A 202 -27.67 12.53 -2.16
C LEU A 202 -27.45 11.43 -3.22
N THR A 203 -28.52 10.86 -3.79
CA THR A 203 -28.40 9.80 -4.83
C THR A 203 -28.25 10.37 -6.24
N ARG A 204 -27.07 10.21 -6.87
CA ARG A 204 -26.75 10.46 -8.31
C ARG A 204 -27.55 11.61 -8.97
N GLY A 205 -27.56 12.79 -8.36
CA GLY A 205 -28.22 13.98 -8.90
C GLY A 205 -29.76 13.90 -8.95
N GLY A 206 -30.39 13.15 -8.04
CA GLY A 206 -31.84 13.08 -7.90
C GLY A 206 -32.56 12.37 -9.03
N ARG A 207 -31.91 11.43 -9.73
CA ARG A 207 -32.45 10.83 -10.97
C ARG A 207 -33.36 9.62 -10.78
N GLU A 208 -33.57 9.12 -9.56
CA GLU A 208 -34.40 7.93 -9.33
C GLU A 208 -35.85 8.27 -8.94
N PRO A 209 -36.86 7.93 -9.78
CA PRO A 209 -38.26 8.26 -9.53
C PRO A 209 -38.84 7.66 -8.25
N SER A 210 -38.51 6.42 -7.92
CA SER A 210 -39.02 5.72 -6.74
C SER A 210 -38.64 6.44 -5.44
N THR A 211 -37.43 6.98 -5.37
CA THR A 211 -36.93 7.69 -4.18
C THR A 211 -37.74 8.97 -3.93
N TRP A 212 -37.99 9.75 -4.98
CA TRP A 212 -38.82 10.96 -4.89
C TRP A 212 -40.27 10.67 -4.56
N LEU A 213 -40.85 9.59 -5.09
CA LEU A 213 -42.23 9.19 -4.77
C LEU A 213 -42.38 8.76 -3.30
N VAL A 214 -41.40 8.04 -2.75
CA VAL A 214 -41.37 7.68 -1.31
C VAL A 214 -41.24 8.95 -0.46
N THR A 215 -40.37 9.88 -0.83
CA THR A 215 -40.23 11.17 -0.13
C THR A 215 -41.51 11.99 -0.20
N ALA A 216 -42.12 12.09 -1.38
CA ALA A 216 -43.35 12.85 -1.60
C ALA A 216 -44.55 12.29 -0.84
N ALA A 217 -44.56 10.98 -0.55
CA ALA A 217 -45.62 10.35 0.23
C ALA A 217 -45.71 10.84 1.68
N GLY A 218 -44.63 11.37 2.26
CA GLY A 218 -44.62 11.86 3.64
C GLY A 218 -45.52 13.08 3.87
N LEU A 219 -45.58 14.01 2.92
CA LEU A 219 -46.37 15.25 3.02
C LEU A 219 -47.88 15.01 3.19
N PRO A 220 -48.56 14.25 2.31
CA PRO A 220 -50.00 14.02 2.45
C PRO A 220 -50.32 13.14 3.67
N VAL A 221 -49.41 12.25 4.10
CA VAL A 221 -49.60 11.48 5.35
C VAL A 221 -49.52 12.41 6.57
N ALA A 222 -48.56 13.33 6.62
CA ALA A 222 -48.47 14.32 7.69
C ALA A 222 -49.71 15.22 7.74
N ALA A 223 -50.19 15.69 6.57
CA ALA A 223 -51.42 16.46 6.46
C ALA A 223 -52.65 15.67 6.96
N GLY A 224 -52.74 14.38 6.65
CA GLY A 224 -53.80 13.50 7.15
C GLY A 224 -53.78 13.35 8.68
N VAL A 225 -52.60 13.22 9.30
CA VAL A 225 -52.47 13.15 10.77
C VAL A 225 -52.89 14.45 11.44
N VAL A 226 -52.54 15.60 10.87
CA VAL A 226 -52.97 16.90 11.39
C VAL A 226 -54.49 17.10 11.19
N GLY A 227 -55.04 16.71 10.03
CA GLY A 227 -56.47 16.85 9.71
C GLY A 227 -57.41 16.06 10.62
N VAL A 228 -56.93 15.01 11.28
CA VAL A 228 -57.67 14.26 12.31
C VAL A 228 -58.07 15.14 13.52
N ALA A 229 -57.35 16.23 13.75
CA ALA A 229 -57.40 16.99 15.00
C ALA A 229 -58.21 18.29 14.93
N VAL A 230 -58.70 18.66 13.75
CA VAL A 230 -59.03 20.05 13.40
C VAL A 230 -60.54 20.38 13.46
N ASP A 231 -61.44 19.40 13.64
CA ASP A 231 -62.89 19.67 13.73
C ASP A 231 -63.45 19.44 15.16
N PRO A 232 -64.09 20.45 15.78
CA PRO A 232 -64.73 20.32 17.09
C PRO A 232 -65.98 19.42 17.08
N THR A 233 -66.47 18.95 15.92
CA THR A 233 -67.70 18.16 15.80
C THR A 233 -67.55 16.63 15.85
N GLY A 234 -66.32 16.08 15.94
CA GLY A 234 -66.14 14.62 15.86
C GLY A 234 -65.67 14.10 14.51
N ALA A 235 -65.91 14.86 13.44
CA ALA A 235 -65.55 14.49 12.08
C ALA A 235 -64.08 14.81 11.79
N PRO A 236 -63.35 14.01 11.00
CA PRO A 236 -62.04 14.45 10.51
C PRO A 236 -62.22 15.69 9.62
N ALA A 237 -61.20 16.55 9.55
CA ALA A 237 -61.22 17.67 8.61
C ALA A 237 -61.50 17.15 7.18
N PRO A 238 -62.23 17.92 6.35
CA PRO A 238 -62.36 17.62 4.92
C PRO A 238 -61.00 17.28 4.32
N GLY A 239 -60.95 16.32 3.40
CA GLY A 239 -59.67 15.93 2.79
C GLY A 239 -58.76 14.98 3.60
N THR A 240 -59.03 14.73 4.90
CA THR A 240 -58.17 13.87 5.76
C THR A 240 -57.97 12.46 5.20
N LEU A 241 -59.06 11.76 4.86
CA LEU A 241 -59.00 10.40 4.31
C LEU A 241 -58.36 10.36 2.92
N THR A 242 -58.58 11.40 2.12
CA THR A 242 -57.94 11.52 0.79
C THR A 242 -56.45 11.84 0.90
N ALA A 243 -56.01 12.51 1.96
CA ALA A 243 -54.59 12.75 2.22
C ALA A 243 -53.86 11.43 2.55
N PHE A 244 -54.43 10.58 3.42
CA PHE A 244 -53.90 9.24 3.64
C PHE A 244 -53.93 8.38 2.35
N GLY A 245 -55.00 8.46 1.56
CA GLY A 245 -55.12 7.77 0.28
C GLY A 245 -54.09 8.23 -0.77
N ALA A 246 -53.77 9.53 -0.82
CA ALA A 246 -52.75 10.09 -1.69
C ALA A 246 -51.34 9.60 -1.31
N GLY A 247 -51.04 9.51 0.00
CA GLY A 247 -49.81 8.88 0.49
C GLY A 247 -49.69 7.42 0.07
N LEU A 248 -50.76 6.64 0.23
CA LEU A 248 -50.81 5.24 -0.23
C LEU A 248 -50.57 5.12 -1.74
N LEU A 249 -51.23 5.96 -2.55
CA LEU A 249 -51.07 5.95 -4.00
C LEU A 249 -49.61 6.20 -4.40
N LEU A 250 -48.94 7.18 -3.80
CA LEU A 250 -47.53 7.47 -4.07
C LEU A 250 -46.62 6.30 -3.70
N LEU A 251 -46.89 5.61 -2.59
CA LEU A 251 -46.14 4.40 -2.19
C LEU A 251 -46.40 3.22 -3.14
N VAL A 252 -47.63 3.04 -3.63
CA VAL A 252 -47.97 2.02 -4.62
C VAL A 252 -47.26 2.30 -5.96
N LEU A 253 -47.29 3.55 -6.43
CA LEU A 253 -46.56 3.98 -7.63
C LEU A 253 -45.05 3.77 -7.45
N ALA A 254 -44.49 4.16 -6.31
CA ALA A 254 -43.09 3.92 -5.99
C ALA A 254 -42.74 2.42 -5.99
N SER A 255 -43.64 1.57 -5.51
CA SER A 255 -43.44 0.12 -5.48
C SER A 255 -43.41 -0.52 -6.87
N ALA A 256 -44.01 0.11 -7.87
CA ALA A 256 -44.04 -0.38 -9.25
C ALA A 256 -42.75 -0.07 -10.04
N HIS A 257 -41.90 0.86 -9.58
CA HIS A 257 -40.67 1.24 -10.27
C HIS A 257 -39.50 0.27 -9.97
N ARG A 258 -38.69 -0.04 -11.01
CA ARG A 258 -37.45 -0.82 -10.89
C ARG A 258 -36.31 0.10 -10.43
N SER A 259 -35.62 -0.27 -9.35
CA SER A 259 -34.43 0.41 -8.85
C SER A 259 -33.18 -0.17 -9.52
N ALA A 260 -32.27 0.68 -10.02
CA ALA A 260 -30.94 0.27 -10.43
C ALA A 260 -30.02 0.25 -9.19
N LEU A 261 -29.37 -0.88 -8.91
CA LEU A 261 -28.39 -1.00 -7.82
C LEU A 261 -27.11 -0.22 -8.17
N ALA A 262 -26.54 0.47 -7.20
CA ALA A 262 -25.16 0.97 -7.29
C ALA A 262 -24.18 -0.14 -6.93
N VAL A 263 -23.05 -0.22 -7.66
CA VAL A 263 -21.87 -0.98 -7.24
C VAL A 263 -21.29 -0.28 -6.01
N PRO A 264 -20.89 -1.00 -4.94
CA PRO A 264 -20.42 -0.38 -3.71
C PRO A 264 -19.09 0.34 -3.94
N GLU A 265 -19.03 1.64 -3.66
CA GLU A 265 -17.77 2.38 -3.53
C GLU A 265 -17.62 2.76 -2.06
N VAL A 266 -16.51 2.33 -1.45
CA VAL A 266 -16.31 2.42 0.00
C VAL A 266 -15.91 3.85 0.36
N VAL A 267 -16.91 4.69 0.68
CA VAL A 267 -16.66 5.96 1.38
C VAL A 267 -16.77 5.68 2.88
N ARG A 268 -15.62 5.62 3.56
CA ARG A 268 -15.55 5.59 5.03
C ARG A 268 -15.48 7.04 5.54
N GLY A 269 -16.49 7.47 6.30
CA GLY A 269 -16.40 8.62 7.20
C GLY A 269 -17.31 9.82 6.87
N ALA A 270 -18.37 9.95 7.69
CA ALA A 270 -19.19 11.14 8.00
C ALA A 270 -20.32 11.60 7.02
N PRO A 271 -21.46 12.18 7.51
CA PRO A 271 -21.70 12.74 8.85
C PRO A 271 -23.05 12.35 9.51
N ALA A 272 -23.04 11.42 10.47
CA ALA A 272 -24.17 11.28 11.42
C ALA A 272 -24.25 12.47 12.40
N THR A 273 -23.25 13.36 12.41
CA THR A 273 -23.09 14.47 13.36
C THR A 273 -23.95 15.70 13.03
N VAL A 274 -24.22 15.98 11.75
CA VAL A 274 -25.00 17.16 11.33
C VAL A 274 -26.46 17.05 11.78
N GLY A 275 -27.04 15.84 11.71
CA GLY A 275 -28.41 15.59 12.16
C GLY A 275 -28.58 15.81 13.66
N ALA A 276 -27.69 15.24 14.48
CA ALA A 276 -27.73 15.40 15.93
C ALA A 276 -27.55 16.87 16.36
N TYR A 277 -26.64 17.61 15.73
CA TYR A 277 -26.47 19.04 16.01
C TYR A 277 -27.75 19.84 15.71
N GLY A 278 -28.37 19.60 14.55
CA GLY A 278 -29.63 20.25 14.20
C GLY A 278 -30.76 19.98 15.20
N VAL A 279 -30.86 18.74 15.71
CA VAL A 279 -31.84 18.36 16.74
C VAL A 279 -31.54 19.07 18.07
N ILE A 280 -30.27 19.14 18.50
CA ILE A 280 -29.89 19.86 19.72
C ILE A 280 -30.26 21.33 19.63
N VAL A 281 -29.89 22.01 18.53
CA VAL A 281 -30.18 23.44 18.34
C VAL A 281 -31.68 23.68 18.35
N LEU A 282 -32.46 22.86 17.62
CA LEU A 282 -33.91 22.97 17.59
C LEU A 282 -34.52 22.77 18.99
N ALA A 283 -34.13 21.70 19.67
CA ALA A 283 -34.66 21.35 20.99
C ALA A 283 -34.36 22.43 22.04
N VAL A 284 -33.12 22.96 22.06
CA VAL A 284 -32.73 24.05 22.97
C VAL A 284 -33.50 25.33 22.65
N ALA A 285 -33.65 25.68 21.36
CA ALA A 285 -34.41 26.86 20.95
C ALA A 285 -35.89 26.75 21.37
N VAL A 286 -36.53 25.59 21.15
CA VAL A 286 -37.91 25.33 21.56
C VAL A 286 -38.06 25.41 23.07
N ALA A 287 -37.16 24.78 23.84
CA ALA A 287 -37.19 24.84 25.30
C ALA A 287 -37.04 26.28 25.83
N ALA A 288 -36.14 27.08 25.22
CA ALA A 288 -35.93 28.47 25.60
C ALA A 288 -37.17 29.33 25.32
N VAL A 289 -37.76 29.20 24.13
CA VAL A 289 -38.97 29.96 23.77
C VAL A 289 -40.15 29.54 24.66
N ALA A 290 -40.42 28.23 24.81
CA ALA A 290 -41.50 27.71 25.64
C ALA A 290 -41.35 28.12 27.13
N GLY A 291 -40.11 28.22 27.62
CA GLY A 291 -39.81 28.70 28.97
C GLY A 291 -40.10 30.19 29.15
N VAL A 292 -39.84 31.02 28.13
CA VAL A 292 -40.12 32.46 28.16
C VAL A 292 -41.61 32.75 27.98
N THR A 293 -42.28 32.06 27.04
CA THR A 293 -43.66 32.38 26.64
C THR A 293 -44.68 31.92 27.66
N GLY A 294 -44.47 30.80 28.34
CA GLY A 294 -45.47 30.29 29.28
C GLY A 294 -45.25 30.67 30.74
N ALA A 295 -44.57 31.78 31.01
CA ALA A 295 -44.65 32.45 32.32
C ALA A 295 -46.09 32.95 32.66
N GLY A 296 -47.02 32.87 31.70
CA GLY A 296 -48.46 33.15 31.89
C GLY A 296 -49.41 32.19 31.14
N ALA A 297 -48.99 30.96 30.85
CA ALA A 297 -49.82 29.99 30.12
C ALA A 297 -51.02 29.48 30.97
N GLU A 298 -52.20 29.38 30.35
CA GLU A 298 -53.40 28.83 30.99
C GLU A 298 -53.30 27.30 31.22
N ASP A 299 -52.62 26.56 30.31
CA ASP A 299 -52.38 25.12 30.43
C ASP A 299 -50.92 24.80 30.81
N VAL A 300 -50.64 24.89 32.10
CA VAL A 300 -49.33 24.62 32.71
C VAL A 300 -48.85 23.17 32.44
N VAL A 301 -49.76 22.22 32.20
CA VAL A 301 -49.38 20.81 31.97
C VAL A 301 -48.84 20.62 30.56
N ALA A 302 -49.54 21.16 29.56
CA ALA A 302 -49.10 21.11 28.17
C ALA A 302 -47.73 21.78 27.97
N GLN A 303 -47.54 22.96 28.57
CA GLN A 303 -46.28 23.70 28.49
C GLN A 303 -45.11 22.95 29.17
N ARG A 304 -45.32 22.40 30.37
CA ARG A 304 -44.30 21.56 31.05
C ARG A 304 -43.90 20.36 30.22
N TRP A 305 -44.86 19.76 29.51
CA TRP A 305 -44.61 18.63 28.64
C TRP A 305 -43.80 19.01 27.39
N THR A 306 -44.09 20.16 26.79
CA THR A 306 -43.30 20.72 25.67
C THR A 306 -41.84 20.95 26.08
N VAL A 307 -41.60 21.54 27.26
CA VAL A 307 -40.23 21.74 27.77
C VAL A 307 -39.54 20.40 28.07
N LEU A 308 -40.25 19.44 28.68
CA LEU A 308 -39.70 18.12 28.99
C LEU A 308 -39.30 17.35 27.73
N THR A 309 -40.15 17.32 26.71
CA THR A 309 -39.89 16.63 25.45
C THR A 309 -38.75 17.29 24.66
N ALA A 310 -38.68 18.62 24.66
CA ALA A 310 -37.52 19.35 24.12
C ALA A 310 -36.23 18.96 24.87
N ALA A 311 -36.23 18.96 26.21
CA ALA A 311 -35.07 18.60 27.00
C ALA A 311 -34.62 17.15 26.74
N LEU A 312 -35.55 16.18 26.69
CA LEU A 312 -35.25 14.79 26.38
C LEU A 312 -34.70 14.62 24.95
N GLY A 313 -35.23 15.38 23.97
CA GLY A 313 -34.69 15.43 22.62
C GLY A 313 -33.26 15.96 22.57
N ALA A 314 -32.97 17.06 23.30
CA ALA A 314 -31.62 17.61 23.38
C ALA A 314 -30.63 16.64 24.05
N VAL A 315 -31.03 16.01 25.16
CA VAL A 315 -30.19 15.03 25.88
C VAL A 315 -29.91 13.81 25.00
N GLY A 316 -30.92 13.23 24.37
CA GLY A 316 -30.74 12.06 23.51
C GLY A 316 -29.83 12.35 22.30
N ALA A 317 -29.99 13.51 21.65
CA ALA A 317 -29.14 13.92 20.55
C ALA A 317 -27.70 14.24 21.00
N ALA A 318 -27.53 14.87 22.17
CA ALA A 318 -26.22 15.12 22.77
C ALA A 318 -25.50 13.83 23.17
N SER A 319 -26.20 12.87 23.78
CA SER A 319 -25.65 11.54 24.08
C SER A 319 -25.18 10.83 22.82
N ARG A 320 -25.97 10.89 21.73
CA ARG A 320 -25.54 10.32 20.45
C ARG A 320 -24.31 11.03 19.86
N LEU A 321 -24.26 12.36 19.94
CA LEU A 321 -23.10 13.13 19.50
C LEU A 321 -21.84 12.72 20.28
N LEU A 322 -21.94 12.56 21.60
CA LEU A 322 -20.82 12.13 22.45
C LEU A 322 -20.35 10.71 22.12
N LEU A 323 -21.27 9.77 21.90
CA LEU A 323 -20.93 8.42 21.47
C LEU A 323 -20.20 8.43 20.11
N ASN A 324 -20.68 9.23 19.15
CA ASN A 324 -20.02 9.40 17.85
C ASN A 324 -18.62 10.00 17.97
N LEU A 325 -18.43 10.98 18.86
CA LEU A 325 -17.10 11.57 19.09
C LEU A 325 -16.12 10.55 19.69
N GLY A 326 -16.59 9.70 20.62
CA GLY A 326 -15.77 8.61 21.16
C GLY A 326 -15.41 7.55 20.12
N GLU A 327 -16.34 7.18 19.23
CA GLU A 327 -16.07 6.25 18.12
C GLU A 327 -15.08 6.83 17.10
N LEU A 328 -15.15 8.14 16.82
CA LEU A 328 -14.18 8.82 15.94
C LEU A 328 -12.78 8.84 16.53
N ASP A 329 -12.65 9.06 17.84
CA ASP A 329 -11.37 9.05 18.55
C ASP A 329 -10.75 7.64 18.52
N GLN A 330 -11.56 6.60 18.79
CA GLN A 330 -11.12 5.20 18.68
C GLN A 330 -10.71 4.82 17.25
N LEU A 331 -11.41 5.33 16.23
CA LEU A 331 -11.06 5.09 14.83
C LEU A 331 -9.77 5.83 14.46
N ALA A 332 -9.56 7.05 14.95
CA ALA A 332 -8.33 7.82 14.75
C ALA A 332 -7.13 7.13 15.42
N ASP A 333 -7.29 6.65 16.66
CA ASP A 333 -6.28 5.88 17.38
C ASP A 333 -5.99 4.54 16.70
N THR A 334 -7.03 3.81 16.26
CA THR A 334 -6.85 2.57 15.51
C THR A 334 -6.18 2.82 14.16
N HIS A 335 -6.47 3.94 13.49
CA HIS A 335 -5.82 4.31 12.24
C HIS A 335 -4.36 4.74 12.43
N HIS A 336 -4.05 5.42 13.55
CA HIS A 336 -2.69 5.81 13.90
C HIS A 336 -1.88 4.55 14.25
N GLN A 337 -2.37 3.71 15.16
CA GLN A 337 -1.75 2.42 15.52
C GLN A 337 -1.62 1.47 14.32
N ALA A 338 -2.57 1.47 13.39
CA ALA A 338 -2.47 0.65 12.17
C ALA A 338 -1.39 1.13 11.19
N ARG A 339 -0.89 2.36 11.32
CA ARG A 339 0.07 3.01 10.40
C ARG A 339 1.40 3.38 11.03
N THR A 340 1.56 3.24 12.34
CA THR A 340 2.82 3.48 13.04
C THR A 340 3.44 2.18 13.53
N ASP A 341 4.76 2.17 13.66
CA ASP A 341 5.52 1.11 14.31
C ASP A 341 5.61 1.43 15.81
N GLU A 342 5.13 0.52 16.66
CA GLU A 342 5.00 0.77 18.11
C GLU A 342 6.35 0.99 18.80
N LEU A 343 7.43 0.36 18.30
CA LEU A 343 8.75 0.44 18.90
C LEU A 343 9.42 1.79 18.58
N THR A 344 9.41 2.19 17.30
CA THR A 344 10.19 3.34 16.82
C THR A 344 9.37 4.62 16.70
N GLY A 345 8.05 4.55 16.71
CA GLY A 345 7.15 5.68 16.47
C GLY A 345 7.20 6.24 15.03
N LEU A 346 7.85 5.52 14.11
CA LEU A 346 7.88 5.84 12.68
C LEU A 346 6.63 5.29 11.98
N ALA A 347 6.46 5.61 10.70
CA ALA A 347 5.46 4.92 9.88
C ALA A 347 5.79 3.42 9.80
N ASN A 348 4.80 2.54 9.94
CA ASN A 348 4.99 1.13 9.64
C ASN A 348 4.89 0.89 8.12
N ARG A 349 5.09 -0.35 7.69
CA ARG A 349 4.99 -0.74 6.27
C ARG A 349 3.71 -0.23 5.59
N ARG A 350 2.54 -0.32 6.23
CA ARG A 350 1.28 0.17 5.64
C ARG A 350 1.28 1.70 5.51
N GLY A 351 1.68 2.40 6.57
CA GLY A 351 1.77 3.86 6.56
C GLY A 351 2.69 4.39 5.46
N LEU A 352 3.85 3.75 5.26
CA LEU A 352 4.80 4.13 4.22
C LEU A 352 4.27 3.84 2.80
N LEU A 353 3.62 2.70 2.58
CA LEU A 353 3.03 2.36 1.27
C LEU A 353 1.90 3.34 0.91
N ASP A 354 1.02 3.68 1.85
CA ASP A 354 -0.04 4.67 1.65
C ASP A 354 0.54 6.04 1.28
N ARG A 355 1.66 6.43 1.91
CA ARG A 355 2.36 7.68 1.60
C ARG A 355 2.98 7.66 0.21
N THR A 356 3.55 6.53 -0.18
CA THR A 356 4.14 6.31 -1.51
C THR A 356 3.06 6.45 -2.58
N ASP A 357 1.90 5.82 -2.40
CA ASP A 357 0.75 5.93 -3.30
C ASP A 357 0.34 7.41 -3.46
N ALA A 358 0.19 8.13 -2.35
CA ALA A 358 -0.18 9.54 -2.39
C ALA A 358 0.86 10.43 -3.10
N MET A 359 2.15 10.08 -3.08
CA MET A 359 3.19 10.80 -3.83
C MET A 359 3.15 10.47 -5.32
N LEU A 360 2.91 9.20 -5.67
CA LEU A 360 2.75 8.75 -7.05
C LEU A 360 1.50 9.35 -7.71
N GLU A 361 0.38 9.42 -6.99
CA GLU A 361 -0.86 10.07 -7.47
C GLU A 361 -0.66 11.56 -7.77
N ARG A 362 0.19 12.25 -6.99
CA ARG A 362 0.52 13.66 -7.18
C ARG A 362 1.51 13.91 -8.32
N GLY A 363 2.17 12.87 -8.83
CA GLY A 363 3.22 12.99 -9.84
C GLY A 363 4.44 13.79 -9.36
N ALA A 364 4.68 13.86 -8.05
CA ALA A 364 5.82 14.61 -7.50
C ALA A 364 7.11 13.78 -7.61
N PRO A 365 8.25 14.37 -8.00
CA PRO A 365 9.51 13.64 -8.02
C PRO A 365 10.02 13.35 -6.61
N PHE A 366 10.50 12.14 -6.38
CA PHE A 366 11.07 11.70 -5.10
C PHE A 366 12.11 10.60 -5.27
N ALA A 367 12.98 10.45 -4.28
CA ALA A 367 13.83 9.27 -4.12
C ALA A 367 13.24 8.36 -3.04
N LEU A 368 13.18 7.07 -3.33
CA LEU A 368 12.87 6.03 -2.34
C LEU A 368 14.18 5.36 -1.92
N ALA A 369 14.47 5.39 -0.62
CA ALA A 369 15.62 4.70 -0.05
C ALA A 369 15.15 3.54 0.84
N LEU A 370 15.76 2.37 0.69
CA LEU A 370 15.66 1.25 1.63
C LEU A 370 16.99 1.13 2.38
N VAL A 371 16.92 0.91 3.69
CA VAL A 371 18.07 0.82 4.60
C VAL A 371 17.94 -0.46 5.41
N ASP A 372 18.97 -1.27 5.45
CA ASP A 372 19.10 -2.46 6.29
C ASP A 372 20.29 -2.26 7.23
N LEU A 373 20.11 -2.49 8.53
CA LEU A 373 21.20 -2.36 9.51
C LEU A 373 22.13 -3.57 9.44
N ASP A 374 23.40 -3.31 9.14
CA ASP A 374 24.38 -4.37 8.94
C ASP A 374 24.63 -5.14 10.25
N ARG A 375 24.60 -6.47 10.17
CA ARG A 375 24.90 -7.40 11.29
C ARG A 375 24.00 -7.18 12.53
N PHE A 376 22.80 -6.62 12.37
CA PHE A 376 21.85 -6.42 13.48
C PHE A 376 21.57 -7.71 14.28
N LYS A 377 21.50 -8.85 13.59
CA LYS A 377 21.32 -10.16 14.24
C LYS A 377 22.43 -10.48 15.26
N GLU A 378 23.67 -10.14 14.96
CA GLU A 378 24.79 -10.39 15.88
C GLU A 378 24.68 -9.55 17.16
N VAL A 379 24.13 -8.33 17.06
CA VAL A 379 23.82 -7.51 18.23
C VAL A 379 22.77 -8.17 19.11
N ASN A 380 21.69 -8.68 18.50
CA ASN A 380 20.65 -9.42 19.23
C ASN A 380 21.20 -10.69 19.88
N ASP A 381 22.01 -11.46 19.16
CA ASP A 381 22.55 -12.73 19.63
C ASP A 381 23.58 -12.52 20.77
N ALA A 382 24.34 -11.42 20.73
CA ALA A 382 25.39 -11.14 21.72
C ALA A 382 24.90 -10.34 22.95
N LEU A 383 23.99 -9.38 22.76
CA LEU A 383 23.57 -8.43 23.81
C LEU A 383 22.09 -8.56 24.20
N GLY A 384 21.33 -9.37 23.48
CA GLY A 384 19.90 -9.61 23.72
C GLY A 384 18.99 -8.62 22.99
N HIS A 385 17.72 -9.01 22.87
CA HIS A 385 16.71 -8.26 22.11
C HIS A 385 16.44 -6.84 22.63
N ALA A 386 16.54 -6.60 23.95
CA ALA A 386 16.34 -5.26 24.50
C ALA A 386 17.38 -4.25 23.97
N SER A 387 18.62 -4.68 23.78
CA SER A 387 19.68 -3.84 23.20
C SER A 387 19.49 -3.67 21.69
N GLY A 388 18.97 -4.68 20.99
CA GLY A 388 18.53 -4.55 19.60
C GLY A 388 17.38 -3.56 19.44
N ASP A 389 16.40 -3.58 20.33
CA ASP A 389 15.29 -2.62 20.34
C ASP A 389 15.78 -1.20 20.58
N ALA A 390 16.69 -1.00 21.54
CA ALA A 390 17.33 0.30 21.77
C ALA A 390 18.11 0.80 20.54
N LEU A 391 18.81 -0.10 19.83
CA LEU A 391 19.50 0.21 18.58
C LEU A 391 18.51 0.65 17.49
N LEU A 392 17.38 -0.05 17.34
CA LEU A 392 16.34 0.31 16.37
C LEU A 392 15.74 1.69 16.65
N VAL A 393 15.46 2.00 17.92
CA VAL A 393 14.95 3.32 18.33
C VAL A 393 15.96 4.43 18.03
N ALA A 394 17.25 4.19 18.32
CA ALA A 394 18.30 5.17 18.06
C ALA A 394 18.55 5.36 16.55
N ALA A 395 18.54 4.28 15.76
CA ALA A 395 18.65 4.34 14.30
C ALA A 395 17.48 5.10 13.68
N ALA A 396 16.25 4.81 14.12
CA ALA A 396 15.04 5.53 13.71
C ALA A 396 15.16 7.04 13.94
N ALA A 397 15.62 7.45 15.12
CA ALA A 397 15.81 8.86 15.47
C ALA A 397 16.85 9.55 14.56
N ARG A 398 17.96 8.88 14.25
CA ARG A 398 19.02 9.40 13.38
C ARG A 398 18.56 9.53 11.92
N LEU A 399 17.91 8.50 11.39
CA LEU A 399 17.36 8.51 10.04
C LEU A 399 16.33 9.63 9.88
N ARG A 400 15.43 9.80 10.87
CA ARG A 400 14.45 10.89 10.88
C ARG A 400 15.09 12.28 10.92
N ALA A 401 16.13 12.45 11.74
CA ALA A 401 16.86 13.72 11.82
C ALA A 401 17.59 14.04 10.50
N ALA A 402 18.20 13.03 9.87
CA ALA A 402 18.93 13.17 8.61
C ALA A 402 18.01 13.48 7.43
N ALA A 403 16.83 12.84 7.37
CA ALA A 403 15.87 13.04 6.27
C ALA A 403 15.26 14.45 6.24
N GLY A 404 15.16 15.11 7.40
CA GLY A 404 14.69 16.50 7.50
C GLY A 404 13.18 16.67 7.29
N ALA A 405 12.75 17.94 7.24
CA ALA A 405 11.33 18.28 7.09
C ALA A 405 10.84 18.01 5.67
N GLY A 406 9.73 17.26 5.55
CA GLY A 406 9.10 16.93 4.26
C GLY A 406 9.38 15.52 3.75
N ALA A 407 10.36 14.83 4.33
CA ALA A 407 10.58 13.41 4.10
C ALA A 407 9.67 12.53 4.99
N GLU A 408 9.33 11.35 4.50
CA GLU A 408 8.65 10.32 5.29
C GLU A 408 9.66 9.22 5.64
N VAL A 409 9.69 8.78 6.90
CA VAL A 409 10.56 7.69 7.36
C VAL A 409 9.68 6.62 8.00
N GLY A 410 9.88 5.37 7.58
CA GLY A 410 9.15 4.23 8.10
C GLY A 410 10.03 3.01 8.34
N ARG A 411 9.55 2.09 9.18
CA ARG A 411 10.13 0.77 9.42
C ARG A 411 9.30 -0.28 8.71
N LEU A 412 9.92 -1.06 7.82
CA LEU A 412 9.25 -2.10 7.05
C LEU A 412 9.05 -3.39 7.85
N GLY A 413 9.96 -3.66 8.79
CA GLY A 413 9.98 -4.82 9.67
C GLY A 413 11.43 -5.20 10.01
N GLY A 414 11.66 -5.89 11.13
CA GLY A 414 13.01 -6.29 11.53
C GLY A 414 13.94 -5.08 11.67
N ASP A 415 15.05 -5.11 10.95
CA ASP A 415 16.10 -4.09 10.83
C ASP A 415 15.99 -3.21 9.57
N GLU A 416 14.88 -3.32 8.83
CA GLU A 416 14.67 -2.59 7.58
C GLU A 416 13.89 -1.29 7.77
N PHE A 417 14.44 -0.20 7.25
CA PHE A 417 13.83 1.12 7.18
C PHE A 417 13.63 1.56 5.73
N ALA A 418 12.69 2.45 5.51
CA ALA A 418 12.40 3.03 4.22
C ALA A 418 12.15 4.53 4.34
N LEU A 419 12.62 5.29 3.36
CA LEU A 419 12.52 6.74 3.33
C LEU A 419 11.97 7.22 1.99
N LEU A 420 11.00 8.14 2.05
CA LEU A 420 10.53 8.91 0.89
C LEU A 420 11.12 10.31 0.97
N LEU A 421 12.04 10.62 0.07
CA LEU A 421 12.86 11.82 0.08
C LEU A 421 12.42 12.74 -1.08
N PRO A 422 11.81 13.90 -0.81
CA PRO A 422 11.38 14.81 -1.86
C PRO A 422 12.54 15.28 -2.73
N LEU A 423 12.32 15.36 -4.05
CA LEU A 423 13.28 15.95 -4.97
C LEU A 423 12.75 17.29 -5.51
N PRO A 424 13.63 18.25 -5.87
CA PRO A 424 13.21 19.51 -6.47
C PRO A 424 12.47 19.29 -7.81
N PRO A 425 11.48 20.14 -8.17
CA PRO A 425 10.76 20.02 -9.45
C PRO A 425 11.65 20.22 -10.69
N SER A 426 12.81 20.86 -10.52
CA SER A 426 13.79 21.15 -11.58
C SER A 426 14.71 19.97 -11.93
N VAL A 427 14.45 18.79 -11.38
CA VAL A 427 15.13 17.55 -11.76
C VAL A 427 14.46 17.06 -13.05
N ASP A 428 14.96 17.56 -14.18
CA ASP A 428 14.34 17.42 -15.51
C ASP A 428 13.93 15.99 -15.88
N ALA A 429 12.68 15.86 -16.33
CA ALA A 429 12.13 14.70 -17.01
C ALA A 429 12.54 14.63 -18.51
N GLY A 430 13.51 15.44 -18.96
CA GLY A 430 13.82 15.63 -20.39
C GLY A 430 15.30 15.78 -20.79
N GLY A 431 16.27 15.69 -19.87
CA GLY A 431 17.68 15.86 -20.21
C GLY A 431 18.60 15.06 -19.28
N GLY A 432 19.36 14.13 -19.87
CA GLY A 432 20.43 13.29 -19.27
C GLY A 432 20.40 13.14 -17.74
N GLY A 433 19.93 11.99 -17.23
CA GLY A 433 19.66 11.70 -15.82
C GLY A 433 20.82 11.79 -14.80
N GLY A 434 21.86 12.57 -15.03
CA GLY A 434 22.98 12.81 -14.11
C GLY A 434 22.62 13.70 -12.90
N ALA A 435 21.78 14.74 -13.08
CA ALA A 435 21.43 15.64 -11.98
C ALA A 435 20.55 14.97 -10.90
N ALA A 436 19.57 14.18 -11.33
CA ALA A 436 18.74 13.36 -10.45
C ALA A 436 19.57 12.34 -9.67
N ARG A 437 20.52 11.67 -10.35
CA ARG A 437 21.43 10.70 -9.75
C ARG A 437 22.39 11.34 -8.75
N SER A 438 22.92 12.52 -9.04
CA SER A 438 23.80 13.24 -8.12
C SER A 438 23.07 13.67 -6.84
N ALA A 439 21.85 14.21 -6.96
CA ALA A 439 21.01 14.55 -5.80
C ALA A 439 20.63 13.31 -4.97
N THR A 440 20.42 12.17 -5.62
CA THR A 440 20.10 10.90 -4.95
C THR A 440 21.32 10.29 -4.27
N GLY A 441 22.49 10.37 -4.88
CA GLY A 441 23.75 9.95 -4.25
C GLY A 441 24.06 10.76 -2.98
N ALA A 442 23.76 12.06 -2.99
CA ALA A 442 23.91 12.91 -1.80
C ALA A 442 23.01 12.44 -0.63
N TRP A 443 21.81 11.95 -0.91
CA TRP A 443 20.96 11.31 0.10
C TRP A 443 21.58 10.02 0.63
N GLY A 444 22.10 9.16 -0.23
CA GLY A 444 22.80 7.93 0.20
C GLY A 444 23.97 8.23 1.13
N GLU A 445 24.82 9.19 0.77
CA GLU A 445 25.96 9.61 1.59
C GLU A 445 25.52 10.20 2.92
N LEU A 446 24.47 11.02 2.92
CA LEU A 446 23.91 11.62 4.14
C LEU A 446 23.39 10.55 5.11
N LEU A 447 22.61 9.59 4.62
CA LEU A 447 22.03 8.53 5.45
C LEU A 447 23.11 7.63 6.05
N VAL A 448 24.10 7.22 5.25
CA VAL A 448 25.24 6.43 5.73
C VAL A 448 26.03 7.19 6.79
N ARG A 449 26.33 8.48 6.56
CA ARG A 449 27.01 9.32 7.55
C ARG A 449 26.22 9.50 8.84
N ALA A 450 24.89 9.61 8.75
CA ALA A 450 24.03 9.73 9.93
C ALA A 450 24.05 8.45 10.79
N MET A 451 24.25 7.29 10.16
CA MET A 451 24.30 6.01 10.87
C MET A 451 25.67 5.65 11.43
N ALA A 452 26.76 6.23 10.90
CA ALA A 452 28.14 5.90 11.25
C ALA A 452 28.55 6.09 12.73
N PRO A 453 28.06 7.09 13.49
CA PRO A 453 28.44 7.24 14.90
C PRO A 453 28.06 6.01 15.74
N PRO A 454 28.80 5.69 16.82
CA PRO A 454 28.46 4.56 17.69
C PRO A 454 27.08 4.73 18.35
N TYR A 455 26.39 3.63 18.63
CA TYR A 455 25.10 3.60 19.32
C TYR A 455 25.28 3.19 20.78
N ASP A 456 24.71 3.97 21.70
CA ASP A 456 24.57 3.58 23.09
C ASP A 456 23.24 2.81 23.24
N VAL A 457 23.34 1.52 23.57
CA VAL A 457 22.19 0.61 23.73
C VAL A 457 21.94 0.27 25.21
N GLY A 458 22.51 1.05 26.14
CA GLY A 458 22.39 0.87 27.58
C GLY A 458 23.28 -0.24 28.14
N SER A 459 23.33 -1.41 27.48
CA SER A 459 24.24 -2.52 27.87
C SER A 459 25.68 -2.32 27.41
N GLY A 460 25.95 -1.30 26.58
CA GLY A 460 27.26 -1.01 26.00
C GLY A 460 27.18 -0.13 24.76
N ILE A 461 28.33 0.09 24.11
CA ILE A 461 28.44 0.85 22.87
C ILE A 461 28.61 -0.13 21.70
N VAL A 462 27.77 -0.02 20.67
CA VAL A 462 27.83 -0.83 19.44
C VAL A 462 28.13 0.02 18.21
N HIS A 463 28.91 -0.53 17.29
CA HIS A 463 29.21 0.08 16.00
C HIS A 463 28.47 -0.69 14.92
N VAL A 464 27.41 -0.10 14.37
CA VAL A 464 26.56 -0.69 13.35
C VAL A 464 26.44 0.32 12.22
N THR A 465 26.58 -0.13 11.00
CA THR A 465 26.36 0.66 9.78
C THR A 465 25.04 0.23 9.13
N GLY A 466 24.66 0.84 8.02
CA GLY A 466 23.51 0.38 7.25
C GLY A 466 23.82 0.39 5.76
N SER A 467 23.32 -0.63 5.08
CA SER A 467 23.35 -0.75 3.63
C SER A 467 22.12 -0.04 3.05
N THR A 468 22.33 0.92 2.14
CA THR A 468 21.26 1.78 1.61
C THR A 468 21.08 1.63 0.10
N GLY A 469 19.88 1.26 -0.34
CA GLY A 469 19.51 1.21 -1.75
C GLY A 469 18.56 2.33 -2.13
N LEU A 470 18.89 3.09 -3.18
CA LEU A 470 18.09 4.23 -3.61
C LEU A 470 17.53 4.05 -5.02
N VAL A 471 16.30 4.48 -5.25
CA VAL A 471 15.69 4.60 -6.59
C VAL A 471 15.04 5.96 -6.75
N VAL A 472 15.08 6.50 -7.97
CA VAL A 472 14.47 7.79 -8.30
C VAL A 472 13.16 7.59 -9.04
N HIS A 473 12.13 8.30 -8.63
CA HIS A 473 10.91 8.52 -9.38
C HIS A 473 10.87 9.99 -9.85
N THR A 474 10.78 10.21 -11.16
CA THR A 474 10.83 11.55 -11.79
C THR A 474 9.45 12.19 -11.98
N GLY A 475 8.37 11.59 -11.46
CA GLY A 475 7.01 12.11 -11.56
C GLY A 475 6.23 11.66 -12.81
N ALA A 476 6.85 10.89 -13.71
CA ALA A 476 6.16 10.33 -14.87
C ALA A 476 5.21 9.20 -14.45
N GLN A 477 3.91 9.34 -14.78
CA GLN A 477 2.92 8.29 -14.61
C GLN A 477 3.00 7.27 -15.75
N PRO A 478 2.73 5.98 -15.48
CA PRO A 478 2.74 4.95 -16.51
C PRO A 478 1.50 5.09 -17.41
N ASP A 479 1.63 4.75 -18.70
CA ASP A 479 0.59 4.91 -19.72
C ASP A 479 -0.71 4.15 -19.41
N ASP A 480 -0.62 3.09 -18.61
CA ASP A 480 -1.72 2.21 -18.20
C ASP A 480 -2.33 2.55 -16.83
N GLY A 481 -1.74 3.51 -16.10
CA GLY A 481 -2.25 3.98 -14.81
C GLY A 481 -2.13 2.99 -13.64
N ASP A 482 -1.34 1.91 -13.77
CA ASP A 482 -1.14 0.93 -12.68
C ASP A 482 -0.15 1.44 -11.62
N LEU A 483 -0.66 2.25 -10.68
CA LEU A 483 0.12 2.78 -9.56
C LEU A 483 0.61 1.69 -8.60
N VAL A 484 -0.13 0.58 -8.45
CA VAL A 484 0.23 -0.51 -7.55
C VAL A 484 1.43 -1.29 -8.11
N GLY A 485 1.41 -1.56 -9.42
CA GLY A 485 2.55 -2.12 -10.15
C GLY A 485 3.77 -1.23 -10.05
N LEU A 486 3.62 0.07 -10.28
CA LEU A 486 4.72 1.04 -10.20
C LEU A 486 5.35 1.12 -8.80
N ARG A 487 4.54 1.19 -7.74
CA ARG A 487 5.06 1.15 -6.36
C ARG A 487 5.86 -0.11 -6.08
N SER A 488 5.32 -1.27 -6.48
CA SER A 488 5.96 -2.57 -6.26
C SER A 488 7.30 -2.63 -6.98
N GLU A 489 7.37 -2.09 -8.19
CA GLU A 489 8.60 -1.98 -8.97
C GLU A 489 9.63 -1.05 -8.31
N LEU A 490 9.22 0.13 -7.81
CA LEU A 490 10.12 1.04 -7.09
C LEU A 490 10.73 0.37 -5.86
N LEU A 491 9.92 -0.31 -5.04
CA LEU A 491 10.43 -1.05 -3.88
C LEU A 491 11.41 -2.14 -4.28
N ARG A 492 11.08 -2.93 -5.30
CA ARG A 492 11.96 -3.98 -5.84
C ARG A 492 13.30 -3.43 -6.34
N ARG A 493 13.28 -2.27 -7.00
CA ARG A 493 14.48 -1.58 -7.49
C ARG A 493 15.37 -1.08 -6.35
N ALA A 494 14.76 -0.45 -5.35
CA ALA A 494 15.46 0.02 -4.16
C ALA A 494 16.09 -1.15 -3.39
N ASP A 495 15.37 -2.27 -3.26
CA ASP A 495 15.85 -3.48 -2.59
C ASP A 495 17.06 -4.10 -3.32
N ALA A 496 16.99 -4.20 -4.65
CA ALA A 496 18.12 -4.66 -5.46
C ALA A 496 19.36 -3.77 -5.29
N ALA A 497 19.18 -2.45 -5.22
CA ALA A 497 20.27 -1.51 -4.97
C ALA A 497 20.83 -1.65 -3.54
N MET A 498 19.97 -1.86 -2.55
CA MET A 498 20.37 -2.05 -1.15
C MET A 498 21.22 -3.30 -1.01
N TYR A 499 20.79 -4.39 -1.64
CA TYR A 499 21.54 -5.63 -1.67
C TYR A 499 22.90 -5.46 -2.39
N ALA A 500 22.95 -4.70 -3.49
CA ALA A 500 24.21 -4.36 -4.15
C ALA A 500 25.17 -3.55 -3.24
N ALA A 501 24.65 -2.65 -2.41
CA ALA A 501 25.45 -1.97 -1.39
C ALA A 501 25.97 -2.95 -0.33
N LYS A 502 25.11 -3.86 0.14
CA LYS A 502 25.46 -4.90 1.13
C LYS A 502 26.58 -5.82 0.63
N ARG A 503 26.54 -6.21 -0.66
CA ARG A 503 27.60 -7.01 -1.30
C ARG A 503 28.95 -6.30 -1.39
N ARG A 504 28.97 -4.97 -1.43
CA ARG A 504 30.20 -4.15 -1.45
C ARG A 504 30.77 -3.89 -0.05
N GLY A 505 30.24 -4.53 0.98
CA GLY A 505 30.65 -4.33 2.38
C GLY A 505 29.93 -3.18 3.08
N GLY A 506 28.78 -2.73 2.55
CA GLY A 506 27.94 -1.69 3.14
C GLY A 506 27.94 -0.38 2.33
N GLY A 507 27.41 0.69 2.92
CA GLY A 507 27.32 1.99 2.27
C GLY A 507 26.03 2.17 1.47
N TRP A 508 26.10 2.75 0.27
CA TRP A 508 24.90 3.02 -0.53
C TRP A 508 25.08 2.71 -2.02
N ALA A 509 23.97 2.43 -2.71
CA ALA A 509 23.93 2.29 -4.16
C ALA A 509 22.62 2.85 -4.72
N VAL A 510 22.68 3.43 -5.92
CA VAL A 510 21.50 3.88 -6.67
C VAL A 510 21.15 2.82 -7.72
N HIS A 511 19.87 2.47 -7.81
CA HIS A 511 19.36 1.56 -8.82
C HIS A 511 19.55 2.15 -10.22
N ASP A 512 20.25 1.41 -11.07
CA ASP A 512 20.41 1.71 -12.49
C ASP A 512 19.67 0.65 -13.33
N PRO A 513 18.69 1.05 -14.17
CA PRO A 513 17.95 0.13 -15.04
C PRO A 513 18.85 -0.69 -15.98
N GLU A 514 20.05 -0.22 -16.31
CA GLU A 514 20.99 -0.96 -17.16
C GLU A 514 21.71 -2.09 -16.42
N VAL A 515 21.60 -2.15 -15.10
CA VAL A 515 22.49 -2.99 -14.28
C VAL A 515 21.77 -4.10 -13.49
N HIS A 516 20.50 -4.00 -13.05
CA HIS A 516 19.98 -4.99 -12.07
C HIS A 516 18.48 -5.40 -12.19
N GLY A 517 18.17 -6.42 -12.99
CA GLY A 517 16.87 -7.12 -13.03
C GLY A 517 16.82 -8.42 -12.20
N GLU A 518 17.39 -8.48 -11.00
CA GLU A 518 17.99 -9.74 -10.49
C GLU A 518 17.07 -10.80 -9.82
N GLY A 519 15.85 -10.51 -9.35
CA GLY A 519 15.07 -11.53 -8.59
C GLY A 519 14.64 -12.76 -9.41
N GLU A 520 13.88 -12.54 -10.50
CA GLU A 520 13.46 -13.62 -11.41
C GLU A 520 14.58 -14.01 -12.38
N HIS A 521 15.49 -13.07 -12.69
CA HIS A 521 16.65 -13.38 -13.53
C HIS A 521 17.63 -14.31 -12.82
N ALA A 522 17.92 -14.17 -11.52
CA ALA A 522 18.94 -15.00 -10.85
C ALA A 522 18.57 -16.48 -10.82
N LEU A 523 17.30 -16.82 -10.53
CA LEU A 523 16.81 -18.20 -10.56
C LEU A 523 16.88 -18.80 -11.96
N ARG A 524 16.48 -18.03 -12.99
CA ARG A 524 16.59 -18.45 -14.39
C ARG A 524 18.05 -18.62 -14.82
N THR A 525 18.91 -17.65 -14.51
CA THR A 525 20.35 -17.69 -14.78
C THR A 525 21.01 -18.88 -14.09
N ALA A 526 20.61 -19.22 -12.86
CA ALA A 526 21.12 -20.40 -12.15
C ALA A 526 20.74 -21.69 -12.89
N GLU A 527 19.52 -21.81 -13.39
CA GLU A 527 19.07 -22.97 -14.13
C GLU A 527 19.68 -23.07 -15.53
N GLU A 528 19.87 -21.95 -16.21
CA GLU A 528 20.64 -21.85 -17.44
C GLU A 528 22.11 -22.25 -17.21
N LEU A 529 22.71 -21.81 -16.10
CA LEU A 529 24.10 -22.15 -15.76
C LEU A 529 24.26 -23.63 -15.43
N ARG A 530 23.29 -24.29 -14.76
CA ARG A 530 23.30 -25.74 -14.57
C ARG A 530 23.36 -26.49 -15.90
N ARG A 531 22.51 -26.09 -16.85
CA ARG A 531 22.52 -26.68 -18.20
C ARG A 531 23.83 -26.39 -18.94
N ALA A 532 24.36 -25.17 -18.81
CA ALA A 532 25.63 -24.76 -19.42
C ALA A 532 26.84 -25.58 -18.94
N LEU A 533 26.85 -25.96 -17.65
CA LEU A 533 27.87 -26.83 -17.06
C LEU A 533 27.89 -28.23 -17.70
N GLU A 534 26.72 -28.77 -18.05
CA GLU A 534 26.60 -30.07 -18.74
C GLU A 534 26.84 -29.95 -20.26
N ALA A 535 26.40 -28.86 -20.87
CA ALA A 535 26.48 -28.62 -22.31
C ALA A 535 27.86 -28.13 -22.80
N GLY A 536 28.80 -27.86 -21.89
CA GLY A 536 30.15 -27.39 -22.25
C GLY A 536 30.18 -25.96 -22.78
N GLU A 537 29.24 -25.11 -22.32
CA GLU A 537 29.12 -23.71 -22.76
C GLU A 537 30.08 -22.76 -22.01
N LEU A 538 30.68 -23.21 -20.91
CA LEU A 538 31.75 -22.48 -20.24
C LEU A 538 33.07 -22.69 -20.98
N VAL A 539 33.65 -21.57 -21.44
CA VAL A 539 34.90 -21.52 -22.18
C VAL A 539 35.92 -20.67 -21.44
N LEU A 540 37.21 -20.88 -21.71
CA LEU A 540 38.28 -20.10 -21.09
C LEU A 540 38.88 -19.14 -22.09
N HIS A 541 39.01 -17.89 -21.65
CA HIS A 541 39.88 -16.89 -22.26
C HIS A 541 41.12 -16.74 -21.38
N TYR A 542 42.22 -16.29 -21.96
CA TYR A 542 43.52 -16.22 -21.33
C TYR A 542 44.06 -14.81 -21.49
N GLN A 543 44.41 -14.18 -20.38
CA GLN A 543 45.07 -12.88 -20.39
C GLN A 543 46.56 -13.06 -20.10
N PRO A 544 47.48 -12.52 -20.93
CA PRO A 544 48.90 -12.68 -20.71
C PRO A 544 49.42 -11.89 -19.53
N GLN A 545 50.34 -12.51 -18.79
CA GLN A 545 51.19 -11.88 -17.78
C GLN A 545 52.61 -11.75 -18.34
N VAL A 546 53.15 -10.55 -18.27
CA VAL A 546 54.41 -10.18 -18.93
C VAL A 546 55.44 -9.76 -17.90
N GLY A 547 56.63 -10.35 -17.97
CA GLY A 547 57.77 -9.99 -17.13
C GLY A 547 58.22 -8.57 -17.39
N VAL A 548 58.36 -7.76 -16.34
CA VAL A 548 58.68 -6.33 -16.47
C VAL A 548 60.13 -6.12 -16.92
N ALA A 549 61.04 -7.01 -16.53
CA ALA A 549 62.47 -6.88 -16.79
C ALA A 549 62.85 -7.15 -18.27
N ASP A 550 62.20 -8.12 -18.92
CA ASP A 550 62.59 -8.61 -20.25
C ASP A 550 61.45 -8.62 -21.27
N GLY A 551 60.23 -8.23 -20.86
CA GLY A 551 59.05 -8.22 -21.72
C GLY A 551 58.56 -9.60 -22.14
N SER A 552 59.07 -10.69 -21.53
CA SER A 552 58.70 -12.06 -21.87
C SER A 552 57.31 -12.42 -21.35
N VAL A 553 56.60 -13.30 -22.06
CA VAL A 553 55.31 -13.84 -21.59
C VAL A 553 55.61 -14.97 -20.60
N VAL A 554 55.32 -14.75 -19.33
CA VAL A 554 55.72 -15.64 -18.22
C VAL A 554 54.55 -16.49 -17.69
N GLY A 555 53.33 -16.00 -17.87
CA GLY A 555 52.12 -16.65 -17.40
C GLY A 555 50.88 -16.15 -18.12
N VAL A 556 49.75 -16.73 -17.76
CA VAL A 556 48.43 -16.29 -18.18
C VAL A 556 47.44 -16.47 -17.04
N GLU A 557 46.45 -15.58 -16.98
CA GLU A 557 45.27 -15.80 -16.15
C GLU A 557 44.15 -16.44 -16.99
N ALA A 558 43.62 -17.56 -16.52
CA ALA A 558 42.51 -18.27 -17.13
C ALA A 558 41.18 -17.70 -16.63
N LEU A 559 40.54 -16.94 -17.49
CA LEU A 559 39.30 -16.22 -17.22
C LEU A 559 38.12 -16.94 -17.85
N VAL A 560 37.19 -17.40 -17.01
CA VAL A 560 35.97 -18.07 -17.49
C VAL A 560 35.07 -17.10 -18.27
N ARG A 561 34.45 -17.61 -19.32
CA ARG A 561 33.41 -16.95 -20.11
C ARG A 561 32.28 -17.93 -20.33
N TRP A 562 31.06 -17.45 -20.38
CA TRP A 562 29.91 -18.29 -20.71
C TRP A 562 29.41 -17.96 -22.10
N ARG A 563 29.55 -18.92 -23.03
CA ARG A 563 29.00 -18.82 -24.38
C ARG A 563 27.50 -19.12 -24.35
N HIS A 564 26.71 -18.16 -23.91
CA HIS A 564 25.28 -18.29 -23.77
C HIS A 564 24.60 -18.31 -25.16
N PRO A 565 23.65 -19.22 -25.43
CA PRO A 565 23.03 -19.36 -26.75
C PRO A 565 22.26 -18.11 -27.21
N VAL A 566 21.62 -17.41 -26.27
CA VAL A 566 20.86 -16.17 -26.54
C VAL A 566 21.70 -14.89 -26.39
N HIS A 567 22.44 -14.75 -25.29
CA HIS A 567 23.14 -13.52 -24.92
C HIS A 567 24.59 -13.42 -25.41
N GLY A 568 25.08 -14.41 -26.16
CA GLY A 568 26.45 -14.43 -26.66
C GLY A 568 27.46 -14.70 -25.55
N LEU A 569 28.66 -14.14 -25.66
CA LEU A 569 29.75 -14.39 -24.71
C LEU A 569 29.60 -13.51 -23.47
N LEU A 570 29.19 -14.10 -22.36
CA LEU A 570 29.03 -13.43 -21.08
C LEU A 570 30.32 -13.42 -20.25
N PRO A 571 30.70 -12.27 -19.66
CA PRO A 571 31.84 -12.17 -18.75
C PRO A 571 31.51 -12.75 -17.35
N PRO A 572 32.53 -13.08 -16.53
CA PRO A 572 32.35 -13.72 -15.22
C PRO A 572 31.41 -12.94 -14.29
N GLY A 573 31.51 -11.60 -14.27
CA GLY A 573 30.67 -10.76 -13.43
C GLY A 573 29.16 -10.85 -13.70
N ARG A 574 28.73 -11.47 -14.81
CA ARG A 574 27.31 -11.71 -15.11
C ARG A 574 26.75 -13.00 -14.51
N PHE A 575 27.59 -13.96 -14.11
CA PHE A 575 27.11 -15.28 -13.69
C PHE A 575 27.84 -15.90 -12.49
N LEU A 576 29.05 -15.48 -12.14
CA LEU A 576 29.79 -16.05 -11.01
C LEU A 576 29.08 -15.81 -9.67
N GLN A 577 28.50 -14.63 -9.46
CA GLN A 577 27.71 -14.35 -8.25
C GLN A 577 26.52 -15.30 -8.12
N VAL A 578 25.77 -15.49 -9.21
CA VAL A 578 24.64 -16.44 -9.26
C VAL A 578 25.13 -17.86 -8.96
N ALA A 579 26.30 -18.24 -9.47
CA ALA A 579 26.91 -19.53 -9.20
C ALA A 579 27.23 -19.71 -7.71
N GLU A 580 27.75 -18.68 -7.04
CA GLU A 580 28.04 -18.72 -5.61
C GLU A 580 26.76 -18.79 -4.76
N ASP A 581 25.80 -17.89 -5.02
CA ASP A 581 24.54 -17.79 -4.27
C ASP A 581 23.71 -19.08 -4.35
N HIS A 582 23.81 -19.81 -5.47
CA HIS A 582 23.07 -21.06 -5.73
C HIS A 582 23.90 -22.32 -5.57
N GLY A 583 25.11 -22.24 -5.00
CA GLY A 583 25.97 -23.40 -4.71
C GLY A 583 26.51 -24.14 -5.94
N LEU A 584 26.58 -23.46 -7.09
CA LEU A 584 27.14 -23.98 -8.34
C LEU A 584 28.63 -23.65 -8.51
N ILE A 585 29.19 -22.75 -7.69
CA ILE A 585 30.56 -22.25 -7.87
C ILE A 585 31.61 -23.36 -7.92
N GLY A 586 31.53 -24.39 -7.06
CA GLY A 586 32.49 -25.49 -7.09
C GLY A 586 32.43 -26.33 -8.37
N GLN A 587 31.27 -26.40 -9.04
CA GLN A 587 31.15 -27.05 -10.34
C GLN A 587 31.81 -26.21 -11.44
N VAL A 588 31.61 -24.88 -11.39
CA VAL A 588 32.28 -23.92 -12.28
C VAL A 588 33.79 -24.02 -12.11
N THR A 589 34.31 -23.93 -10.87
CA THR A 589 35.73 -24.08 -10.56
C THR A 589 36.29 -25.40 -11.08
N GLY A 590 35.54 -26.50 -10.95
CA GLY A 590 35.94 -27.79 -11.52
C GLY A 590 36.08 -27.78 -13.04
N VAL A 591 35.18 -27.11 -13.76
CA VAL A 591 35.29 -26.94 -15.23
C VAL A 591 36.48 -26.06 -15.59
N VAL A 592 36.69 -24.96 -14.87
CA VAL A 592 37.80 -24.03 -15.11
C VAL A 592 39.15 -24.70 -14.87
N LEU A 593 39.34 -25.39 -13.74
CA LEU A 593 40.58 -26.11 -13.42
C LEU A 593 40.90 -27.18 -14.47
N ARG A 594 39.92 -28.00 -14.87
CA ARG A 594 40.12 -29.00 -15.94
C ARG A 594 40.51 -28.35 -17.27
N GLY A 595 39.84 -27.26 -17.64
CA GLY A 595 40.15 -26.52 -18.86
C GLY A 595 41.55 -25.92 -18.83
N ALA A 596 41.93 -25.30 -17.71
CA ALA A 596 43.23 -24.66 -17.50
C ALA A 596 44.39 -25.67 -17.53
N VAL A 597 44.29 -26.76 -16.78
CA VAL A 597 45.32 -27.81 -16.74
C VAL A 597 45.46 -28.49 -18.10
N ARG A 598 44.35 -28.82 -18.76
CA ARG A 598 44.37 -29.39 -20.11
C ARG A 598 45.03 -28.45 -21.12
N GLN A 599 44.73 -27.16 -21.06
CA GLN A 599 45.31 -26.17 -21.96
C GLN A 599 46.81 -25.95 -21.67
N CYS A 600 47.21 -25.90 -20.40
CA CYS A 600 48.61 -25.85 -19.99
C CYS A 600 49.40 -27.05 -20.56
N ALA A 601 48.85 -28.26 -20.46
CA ALA A 601 49.47 -29.45 -21.06
C ALA A 601 49.61 -29.34 -22.58
N ASP A 602 48.63 -28.74 -23.26
CA ASP A 602 48.67 -28.53 -24.70
C ASP A 602 49.74 -27.51 -25.12
N TRP A 603 49.84 -26.39 -24.42
CA TRP A 603 50.91 -25.41 -24.65
C TRP A 603 52.28 -26.01 -24.41
N ARG A 604 52.46 -26.78 -23.32
CA ARG A 604 53.74 -27.44 -23.04
C ARG A 604 54.16 -28.42 -24.13
N ARG A 605 53.22 -29.20 -24.70
CA ARG A 605 53.51 -30.07 -25.85
C ARG A 605 53.93 -29.30 -27.10
N ARG A 606 53.49 -28.04 -27.24
CA ARG A 606 53.85 -27.14 -28.34
C ARG A 606 55.09 -26.29 -28.04
N GLY A 607 55.77 -26.52 -26.92
CA GLY A 607 56.96 -25.79 -26.51
C GLY A 607 56.71 -24.44 -25.81
N LEU A 608 55.45 -24.13 -25.49
CA LEU A 608 55.08 -22.94 -24.72
C LEU A 608 54.91 -23.33 -23.24
N ASP A 609 55.88 -22.94 -22.41
CA ASP A 609 55.88 -23.27 -20.98
C ASP A 609 55.42 -22.09 -20.13
N LEU A 610 54.10 -21.93 -20.01
CA LEU A 610 53.46 -20.83 -19.30
C LEU A 610 52.88 -21.31 -17.96
N ARG A 611 52.95 -20.45 -16.93
CA ARG A 611 52.10 -20.61 -15.75
C ARG A 611 50.66 -20.25 -16.10
N VAL A 612 49.70 -20.97 -15.53
CA VAL A 612 48.28 -20.69 -15.69
C VAL A 612 47.69 -20.40 -14.32
N SER A 613 47.22 -19.18 -14.14
CA SER A 613 46.53 -18.76 -12.94
C SER A 613 45.03 -18.99 -13.05
N VAL A 614 44.41 -19.47 -11.98
CA VAL A 614 42.97 -19.76 -11.90
C VAL A 614 42.41 -19.19 -10.61
N ASN A 615 41.38 -18.38 -10.74
CA ASN A 615 40.59 -17.87 -9.63
C ASN A 615 39.82 -18.97 -8.91
N VAL A 616 39.92 -18.99 -7.58
CA VAL A 616 39.27 -19.99 -6.70
C VAL A 616 38.39 -19.29 -5.66
N SER A 617 37.17 -19.78 -5.49
CA SER A 617 36.22 -19.20 -4.54
C SER A 617 36.52 -19.58 -3.08
N ALA A 618 35.93 -18.83 -2.15
CA ALA A 618 36.02 -19.18 -0.73
C ALA A 618 35.45 -20.55 -0.39
N THR A 619 34.37 -20.95 -1.06
CA THR A 619 33.77 -22.27 -0.84
C THR A 619 34.72 -23.39 -1.25
N ASP A 620 35.44 -23.22 -2.36
CA ASP A 620 36.42 -24.19 -2.84
C ASP A 620 37.64 -24.29 -1.91
N LEU A 621 38.12 -23.16 -1.38
CA LEU A 621 39.25 -23.14 -0.44
C LEU A 621 38.93 -23.81 0.91
N LEU A 622 37.65 -23.95 1.23
CA LEU A 622 37.19 -24.67 2.42
C LEU A 622 36.94 -26.16 2.16
N ASP A 623 37.06 -26.62 0.91
CA ASP A 623 36.94 -28.02 0.54
C ASP A 623 38.26 -28.78 0.74
N ARG A 624 38.29 -29.65 1.75
CA ARG A 624 39.45 -30.50 2.10
C ARG A 624 39.82 -31.51 1.01
N HIS A 625 38.94 -31.75 0.03
CA HIS A 625 39.24 -32.65 -1.08
C HIS A 625 39.87 -31.94 -2.29
N LEU A 626 39.93 -30.60 -2.30
CA LEU A 626 40.49 -29.83 -3.41
C LEU A 626 41.95 -30.21 -3.73
N PRO A 627 42.89 -30.30 -2.77
CA PRO A 627 44.29 -30.64 -3.08
C PRO A 627 44.42 -32.02 -3.72
N HIS A 628 43.67 -33.01 -3.23
CA HIS A 628 43.66 -34.36 -3.79
C HIS A 628 43.15 -34.38 -5.24
N ARG A 629 41.98 -33.79 -5.50
CA ARG A 629 41.41 -33.73 -6.86
C ARG A 629 42.34 -33.03 -7.83
N LEU A 630 43.04 -31.99 -7.37
CA LEU A 630 43.97 -31.26 -8.19
C LEU A 630 45.24 -32.07 -8.49
N GLY A 631 45.74 -32.82 -7.51
CA GLY A 631 46.85 -33.76 -7.71
C GLY A 631 46.54 -34.82 -8.76
N GLU A 632 45.34 -35.41 -8.72
CA GLU A 632 44.88 -36.36 -9.75
C GLU A 632 44.83 -35.72 -11.14
N LEU A 633 44.25 -34.52 -11.25
CA LEU A 633 44.11 -33.79 -12.51
C LEU A 633 45.48 -33.41 -13.13
N LEU A 634 46.42 -32.94 -12.31
CA LEU A 634 47.77 -32.60 -12.75
C LEU A 634 48.53 -33.85 -13.21
N LEU A 635 48.38 -34.97 -12.50
CA LEU A 635 48.99 -36.25 -12.86
C LEU A 635 48.43 -36.79 -14.17
N GLU A 636 47.10 -36.76 -14.34
CA GLU A 636 46.41 -37.20 -15.56
C GLU A 636 46.95 -36.49 -16.81
N HIS A 637 47.14 -35.17 -16.73
CA HIS A 637 47.60 -34.35 -17.85
C HIS A 637 49.14 -34.16 -17.90
N ARG A 638 49.88 -34.75 -16.95
CA ARG A 638 51.34 -34.62 -16.81
C ARG A 638 51.82 -33.16 -16.77
N VAL A 639 51.09 -32.33 -16.04
CA VAL A 639 51.44 -30.92 -15.82
C VAL A 639 52.18 -30.80 -14.48
N PRO A 640 53.39 -30.22 -14.45
CA PRO A 640 54.06 -29.93 -13.17
C PRO A 640 53.19 -29.00 -12.32
N ALA A 641 53.03 -29.31 -11.03
CA ALA A 641 52.19 -28.53 -10.13
C ALA A 641 52.57 -27.04 -10.09
N SER A 642 53.85 -26.72 -10.24
CA SER A 642 54.38 -25.34 -10.28
C SER A 642 53.94 -24.51 -11.49
N ARG A 643 53.27 -25.11 -12.47
CA ARG A 643 52.67 -24.41 -13.62
C ARG A 643 51.23 -24.01 -13.40
N LEU A 644 50.61 -24.43 -12.31
CA LEU A 644 49.30 -23.96 -11.90
C LEU A 644 49.44 -23.01 -10.71
N VAL A 645 48.80 -21.85 -10.82
CA VAL A 645 48.69 -20.86 -9.75
C VAL A 645 47.22 -20.77 -9.37
N LEU A 646 46.90 -20.87 -8.09
CA LEU A 646 45.54 -20.63 -7.59
C LEU A 646 45.46 -19.23 -6.99
N GLU A 647 44.59 -18.41 -7.56
CA GLU A 647 44.34 -17.04 -7.13
C GLU A 647 43.21 -17.04 -6.11
N VAL A 648 43.45 -16.39 -4.97
CA VAL A 648 42.55 -16.35 -3.83
C VAL A 648 42.44 -14.92 -3.35
N THR A 649 41.22 -14.39 -3.31
CA THR A 649 40.99 -13.03 -2.82
C THR A 649 41.21 -12.90 -1.32
N GLU A 650 41.54 -11.70 -0.88
CA GLU A 650 41.69 -11.34 0.54
C GLU A 650 40.44 -11.65 1.39
N THR A 651 39.25 -11.38 0.87
CA THR A 651 37.96 -11.64 1.55
C THR A 651 37.69 -13.13 1.73
N THR A 652 38.17 -13.95 0.79
CA THR A 652 38.04 -15.42 0.86
C THR A 652 38.73 -15.98 2.11
N LEU A 653 39.86 -15.42 2.51
CA LEU A 653 40.67 -15.93 3.62
C LEU A 653 40.06 -15.64 5.01
N ALA A 654 39.09 -14.74 5.10
CA ALA A 654 38.51 -14.28 6.37
C ALA A 654 37.39 -15.19 6.93
N ARG A 655 36.78 -16.07 6.11
CA ARG A 655 35.61 -16.89 6.51
C ARG A 655 35.92 -17.97 7.55
N ASP A 656 36.92 -18.83 7.28
CA ASP A 656 37.41 -19.87 8.21
C ASP A 656 38.92 -20.05 7.99
N GLN A 657 39.67 -19.20 8.71
CA GLN A 657 41.12 -19.06 8.54
C GLN A 657 41.88 -20.36 8.81
N ALA A 658 41.43 -21.17 9.79
CA ALA A 658 42.11 -22.40 10.16
C ALA A 658 42.05 -23.43 9.02
N ARG A 659 40.87 -23.58 8.41
CA ARG A 659 40.68 -24.51 7.30
C ARG A 659 41.36 -24.04 6.01
N ALA A 660 41.24 -22.75 5.68
CA ALA A 660 41.94 -22.18 4.52
C ALA A 660 43.46 -22.35 4.64
N THR A 661 44.03 -22.11 5.83
CA THR A 661 45.47 -22.31 6.08
C THR A 661 45.90 -23.76 5.84
N GLN A 662 45.08 -24.73 6.27
CA GLN A 662 45.38 -26.15 6.06
C GLN A 662 45.36 -26.50 4.56
N VAL A 663 44.33 -26.11 3.82
CA VAL A 663 44.21 -26.39 2.38
C VAL A 663 45.34 -25.75 1.60
N LEU A 664 45.71 -24.50 1.91
CA LEU A 664 46.85 -23.82 1.29
C LEU A 664 48.17 -24.53 1.59
N ALA A 665 48.36 -25.08 2.80
CA ALA A 665 49.55 -25.84 3.14
C ALA A 665 49.64 -27.15 2.33
N GLU A 666 48.53 -27.87 2.19
CA GLU A 666 48.45 -29.11 1.39
C GLU A 666 48.68 -28.84 -0.11
N LEU A 667 48.15 -27.72 -0.65
CA LEU A 667 48.43 -27.28 -2.02
C LEU A 667 49.92 -26.93 -2.23
N ALA A 668 50.53 -26.26 -1.25
CA ALA A 668 51.95 -25.94 -1.29
C ALA A 668 52.82 -27.22 -1.23
N GLU A 669 52.42 -28.22 -0.45
CA GLU A 669 53.10 -29.53 -0.40
C GLU A 669 52.99 -30.31 -1.72
N LEU A 670 51.87 -30.17 -2.43
CA LEU A 670 51.71 -30.69 -3.80
C LEU A 670 52.60 -29.94 -4.82
N GLY A 671 53.09 -28.75 -4.47
CA GLY A 671 53.89 -27.88 -5.32
C GLY A 671 53.08 -26.94 -6.20
N VAL A 672 51.78 -26.76 -5.91
CA VAL A 672 50.92 -25.78 -6.58
C VAL A 672 51.20 -24.40 -6.00
N ALA A 673 51.40 -23.42 -6.88
CA ALA A 673 51.61 -22.04 -6.44
C ALA A 673 50.27 -21.41 -6.04
N THR A 674 50.31 -20.50 -5.07
CA THR A 674 49.15 -19.77 -4.59
C THR A 674 49.44 -18.28 -4.65
N SER A 675 48.44 -17.51 -5.07
CA SER A 675 48.52 -16.08 -5.27
C SER A 675 47.41 -15.39 -4.48
N ILE A 676 47.72 -14.26 -3.88
CA ILE A 676 46.74 -13.42 -3.19
C ILE A 676 46.25 -12.39 -4.19
N ASP A 677 44.95 -12.43 -4.46
CA ASP A 677 44.30 -11.55 -5.42
C ASP A 677 43.62 -10.35 -4.72
N ASP A 678 43.41 -9.27 -5.47
CA ASP A 678 42.81 -8.00 -5.03
C ASP A 678 43.48 -7.35 -3.80
N PHE A 679 44.80 -7.53 -3.63
CA PHE A 679 45.49 -7.13 -2.41
C PHE A 679 45.42 -5.61 -2.16
N GLY A 680 44.91 -5.22 -0.99
CA GLY A 680 44.81 -3.81 -0.55
C GLY A 680 43.41 -3.21 -0.64
N THR A 681 42.42 -4.00 -1.07
CA THR A 681 41.00 -3.61 -1.06
C THR A 681 40.24 -4.10 0.19
N GLY A 682 40.86 -4.96 1.02
CA GLY A 682 40.28 -5.53 2.24
C GLY A 682 41.10 -5.37 3.54
N TRP A 683 40.89 -6.26 4.51
CA TRP A 683 41.40 -6.20 5.90
C TRP A 683 42.49 -7.24 6.25
N SER A 684 43.42 -7.53 5.36
CA SER A 684 44.51 -8.49 5.58
C SER A 684 45.42 -7.94 6.65
N SER A 685 45.54 -8.70 7.73
CA SER A 685 46.63 -8.45 8.67
C SER A 685 47.94 -8.93 8.03
N LEU A 686 49.02 -8.15 8.16
CA LEU A 686 50.39 -8.61 7.87
C LEU A 686 50.71 -9.96 8.55
N ALA A 687 50.11 -10.19 9.71
CA ALA A 687 50.19 -11.46 10.44
C ALA A 687 49.59 -12.64 9.66
N GLN A 688 48.56 -12.42 8.85
CA GLN A 688 47.93 -13.44 8.00
C GLN A 688 48.80 -13.79 6.81
N LEU A 689 49.38 -12.78 6.13
CA LEU A 689 50.36 -12.97 5.07
C LEU A 689 51.56 -13.79 5.55
N HIS A 690 52.08 -13.48 6.74
CA HIS A 690 53.20 -14.21 7.32
C HIS A 690 52.88 -15.68 7.65
N ARG A 691 51.63 -15.99 8.01
CA ARG A 691 51.22 -17.35 8.44
C ARG A 691 50.88 -18.28 7.28
N MET A 692 50.49 -17.75 6.13
CA MET A 692 50.02 -18.51 4.99
C MET A 692 51.11 -18.63 3.93
N ARG A 693 51.23 -19.80 3.30
CA ARG A 693 52.26 -20.06 2.28
C ARG A 693 51.79 -19.58 0.92
N PHE A 694 51.94 -18.28 0.67
CA PHE A 694 51.75 -17.71 -0.66
C PHE A 694 53.07 -17.67 -1.43
N SER A 695 52.96 -17.66 -2.76
CA SER A 695 54.11 -17.54 -3.67
C SER A 695 54.08 -16.25 -4.47
N GLU A 696 52.93 -15.58 -4.50
CA GLU A 696 52.63 -14.47 -5.38
C GLU A 696 51.59 -13.54 -4.73
N LEU A 697 51.68 -12.26 -5.06
CA LEU A 697 50.76 -11.21 -4.64
C LEU A 697 50.38 -10.40 -5.88
N LYS A 698 49.08 -10.30 -6.17
CA LYS A 698 48.55 -9.46 -7.23
C LYS A 698 48.12 -8.12 -6.66
N LEU A 699 48.69 -7.04 -7.19
CA LEU A 699 48.30 -5.67 -6.87
C LEU A 699 47.05 -5.31 -7.67
N ASP A 700 45.97 -4.98 -6.96
CA ASP A 700 44.71 -4.58 -7.58
C ASP A 700 44.87 -3.35 -8.48
N ARG A 701 44.03 -3.28 -9.52
CA ARG A 701 44.00 -2.17 -10.48
C ARG A 701 43.82 -0.80 -9.83
N SER A 702 43.17 -0.69 -8.68
CA SER A 702 43.06 0.60 -7.96
C SER A 702 44.43 1.22 -7.63
N PHE A 703 45.45 0.41 -7.38
CA PHE A 703 46.81 0.89 -7.09
C PHE A 703 47.59 1.32 -8.35
N THR A 704 47.23 0.80 -9.52
CA THR A 704 47.88 1.14 -10.79
C THR A 704 47.23 2.36 -11.45
N LEU A 705 45.91 2.54 -11.29
CA LEU A 705 45.17 3.69 -11.83
C LEU A 705 45.69 5.04 -11.29
N ASP A 706 45.92 5.13 -9.98
CA ASP A 706 46.31 6.38 -9.32
C ASP A 706 47.85 6.55 -9.20
N LEU A 707 48.63 5.57 -9.70
CA LEU A 707 50.08 5.47 -9.49
C LEU A 707 50.85 6.70 -9.97
N LEU A 708 50.40 7.35 -11.05
CA LEU A 708 51.06 8.50 -11.66
C LEU A 708 50.57 9.85 -11.11
N THR A 709 49.37 9.88 -10.50
CA THR A 709 48.67 11.11 -10.14
C THR A 709 48.60 11.35 -8.63
N ASP A 710 48.65 10.31 -7.81
CA ASP A 710 48.63 10.40 -6.35
C ASP A 710 49.94 9.89 -5.73
N GLN A 711 50.66 10.81 -5.09
CA GLN A 711 51.90 10.49 -4.38
C GLN A 711 51.68 9.47 -3.25
N ARG A 712 50.49 9.47 -2.63
CA ARG A 712 50.15 8.51 -1.58
C ARG A 712 49.93 7.12 -2.16
N ALA A 713 49.16 7.00 -3.25
CA ALA A 713 49.02 5.74 -3.98
C ALA A 713 50.39 5.19 -4.40
N ALA A 714 51.26 6.03 -4.98
CA ALA A 714 52.62 5.62 -5.36
C ALA A 714 53.47 5.14 -4.18
N ALA A 715 53.39 5.80 -3.02
CA ALA A 715 54.11 5.37 -1.82
C ALA A 715 53.58 4.04 -1.25
N ILE A 716 52.27 3.82 -1.29
CA ILE A 716 51.65 2.56 -0.87
C ILE A 716 52.07 1.44 -1.82
N THR A 717 51.96 1.63 -3.14
CA THR A 717 52.39 0.65 -4.14
C THR A 717 53.86 0.25 -3.93
N ALA A 718 54.76 1.23 -3.77
CA ALA A 718 56.17 0.97 -3.50
C ALA A 718 56.38 0.14 -2.22
N SER A 719 55.72 0.53 -1.12
CA SER A 719 55.84 -0.17 0.17
C SER A 719 55.30 -1.61 0.10
N THR A 720 54.25 -1.84 -0.69
CA THR A 720 53.67 -3.18 -0.89
C THR A 720 54.60 -4.07 -1.71
N VAL A 721 55.24 -3.53 -2.75
CA VAL A 721 56.25 -4.27 -3.54
C VAL A 721 57.41 -4.69 -2.64
N ASP A 722 57.98 -3.75 -1.88
CA ASP A 722 59.09 -4.02 -0.95
C ASP A 722 58.71 -5.08 0.10
N LEU A 723 57.50 -4.99 0.64
CA LEU A 723 56.97 -5.97 1.60
C LEU A 723 56.84 -7.35 0.99
N ALA A 724 56.27 -7.46 -0.20
CA ALA A 724 56.08 -8.74 -0.89
C ALA A 724 57.43 -9.42 -1.14
N HIS A 725 58.43 -8.67 -1.60
CA HIS A 725 59.79 -9.17 -1.79
C HIS A 725 60.45 -9.58 -0.47
N ALA A 726 60.26 -8.81 0.60
CA ALA A 726 60.76 -9.18 1.93
C ALA A 726 60.15 -10.49 2.46
N LEU A 727 58.94 -10.84 2.01
CA LEU A 727 58.26 -12.11 2.30
C LEU A 727 58.60 -13.22 1.29
N GLY A 728 59.41 -12.94 0.26
CA GLY A 728 59.77 -13.89 -0.79
C GLY A 728 58.66 -14.15 -1.81
N LEU A 729 57.68 -13.24 -1.92
CA LEU A 729 56.58 -13.30 -2.88
C LEU A 729 56.96 -12.60 -4.18
N ARG A 730 56.48 -13.14 -5.31
CA ARG A 730 56.49 -12.40 -6.59
C ARG A 730 55.32 -11.42 -6.63
N VAL A 731 55.50 -10.29 -7.29
CA VAL A 731 54.45 -9.27 -7.45
C VAL A 731 53.98 -9.19 -8.89
N VAL A 732 52.67 -9.35 -9.08
CA VAL A 732 51.99 -9.12 -10.36
C VAL A 732 51.15 -7.85 -10.25
N ALA A 733 51.39 -6.83 -11.06
CA ALA A 733 50.57 -5.63 -11.09
C ALA A 733 49.45 -5.72 -12.14
N GLU A 734 48.21 -5.56 -11.72
CA GLU A 734 47.05 -5.62 -12.61
C GLU A 734 46.60 -4.26 -13.13
N GLY A 735 45.84 -4.27 -14.23
CA GLY A 735 45.21 -3.07 -14.76
C GLY A 735 46.16 -2.10 -15.45
N VAL A 736 47.32 -2.57 -15.95
CA VAL A 736 48.24 -1.73 -16.71
C VAL A 736 47.66 -1.43 -18.10
N GLU A 737 47.38 -0.15 -18.36
CA GLU A 737 46.72 0.29 -19.60
C GLU A 737 47.61 1.16 -20.50
N ASP A 738 48.74 1.64 -19.97
CA ASP A 738 49.61 2.57 -20.67
C ASP A 738 51.11 2.31 -20.37
N PRO A 739 52.02 2.75 -21.26
CA PRO A 739 53.45 2.50 -21.11
C PRO A 739 54.10 3.31 -19.98
N THR A 740 53.50 4.43 -19.55
CA THR A 740 54.06 5.25 -18.47
C THR A 740 53.83 4.61 -17.11
N THR A 741 52.67 3.98 -16.90
CA THR A 741 52.37 3.15 -15.72
C THR A 741 53.29 1.94 -15.68
N LEU A 742 53.52 1.26 -16.81
CA LEU A 742 54.47 0.15 -16.90
C LEU A 742 55.90 0.58 -16.50
N ALA A 743 56.38 1.70 -17.04
CA ALA A 743 57.70 2.23 -16.71
C ALA A 743 57.82 2.56 -15.21
N ARG A 744 56.77 3.14 -14.62
CA ARG A 744 56.76 3.44 -13.19
C ARG A 744 56.78 2.18 -12.33
N LEU A 745 56.02 1.14 -12.69
CA LEU A 745 56.04 -0.15 -12.01
C LEU A 745 57.41 -0.84 -12.12
N ALA A 746 58.11 -0.68 -13.24
CA ALA A 746 59.47 -1.16 -13.42
C ALA A 746 60.46 -0.46 -12.47
N GLU A 747 60.34 0.86 -12.29
CA GLU A 747 61.15 1.62 -11.33
C GLU A 747 60.91 1.19 -9.87
N LEU A 748 59.69 0.75 -9.56
CA LEU A 748 59.32 0.25 -8.24
C LEU A 748 59.73 -1.22 -8.02
N GLY A 749 60.31 -1.88 -9.02
CA GLY A 749 60.77 -3.26 -8.90
C GLY A 749 59.67 -4.32 -9.07
N CYS A 750 58.51 -3.98 -9.66
CA CYS A 750 57.47 -4.97 -9.93
C CYS A 750 57.97 -6.10 -10.86
N ASP A 751 57.64 -7.36 -10.56
CA ASP A 751 58.17 -8.51 -11.30
C ASP A 751 57.42 -8.75 -12.62
N GLU A 752 56.08 -8.71 -12.57
CA GLU A 752 55.20 -9.08 -13.66
C GLU A 752 54.03 -8.10 -13.77
N THR A 753 53.51 -7.87 -14.97
CA THR A 753 52.37 -6.97 -15.20
C THR A 753 51.30 -7.63 -16.08
N GLN A 754 50.06 -7.25 -15.82
CA GLN A 754 48.88 -7.71 -16.54
C GLN A 754 47.96 -6.51 -16.81
N GLY A 755 47.38 -6.43 -18.01
CA GLY A 755 46.46 -5.37 -18.36
C GLY A 755 46.26 -5.19 -19.86
N TYR A 756 45.39 -4.26 -20.24
CA TYR A 756 45.02 -4.03 -21.64
C TYR A 756 46.13 -3.38 -22.46
N TRP A 757 47.14 -2.81 -21.81
CA TRP A 757 48.38 -2.41 -22.49
C TRP A 757 49.03 -3.59 -23.24
N HIS A 758 49.03 -4.78 -22.63
CA HIS A 758 49.60 -5.98 -23.23
C HIS A 758 48.61 -6.63 -24.18
N ALA A 759 47.47 -7.08 -23.62
CA ALA A 759 46.34 -7.58 -24.37
C ALA A 759 45.09 -7.78 -23.49
N ALA A 760 43.93 -7.71 -24.13
CA ALA A 760 42.68 -8.19 -23.54
C ALA A 760 42.65 -9.74 -23.45
N PRO A 761 41.79 -10.32 -22.58
CA PRO A 761 41.61 -11.76 -22.50
C PRO A 761 41.15 -12.39 -23.82
N MET A 762 41.92 -13.34 -24.34
CA MET A 762 41.73 -13.91 -25.67
C MET A 762 41.62 -15.45 -25.66
N THR A 763 41.18 -16.05 -26.76
CA THR A 763 41.12 -17.52 -26.84
C THR A 763 42.52 -18.14 -26.88
N ALA A 764 42.66 -19.42 -26.53
CA ALA A 764 43.97 -20.09 -26.56
C ALA A 764 44.69 -20.02 -27.93
N PRO A 765 44.02 -20.17 -29.09
CA PRO A 765 44.66 -20.00 -30.39
C PRO A 765 45.16 -18.56 -30.64
N GLU A 766 44.38 -17.56 -30.24
CA GLU A 766 44.76 -16.14 -30.36
C GLU A 766 45.97 -15.83 -29.49
N LEU A 767 46.02 -16.37 -28.27
CA LEU A 767 47.18 -16.22 -27.37
C LEU A 767 48.46 -16.76 -28.01
N VAL A 768 48.41 -17.95 -28.62
CA VAL A 768 49.59 -18.54 -29.28
C VAL A 768 50.07 -17.65 -30.43
N ALA A 769 49.15 -17.09 -31.21
CA ALA A 769 49.49 -16.17 -32.30
C ALA A 769 50.07 -14.84 -31.77
N TRP A 770 49.45 -14.27 -30.74
CA TRP A 770 49.89 -13.04 -30.08
C TRP A 770 51.28 -13.21 -29.46
N ALA A 771 51.51 -14.28 -28.69
CA ALA A 771 52.79 -14.55 -28.05
C ALA A 771 53.92 -14.74 -29.07
N ALA A 772 53.64 -15.37 -30.21
CA ALA A 772 54.61 -15.53 -31.28
C ALA A 772 54.98 -14.20 -31.95
N ALA A 773 54.02 -13.28 -32.12
CA ALA A 773 54.28 -11.93 -32.66
C ALA A 773 55.02 -11.04 -31.65
N HIS A 774 54.62 -11.10 -30.38
CA HIS A 774 55.24 -10.38 -29.27
C HIS A 774 56.73 -10.73 -29.13
N HIS A 775 57.08 -12.02 -29.27
CA HIS A 775 58.47 -12.47 -29.23
C HIS A 775 59.33 -11.97 -30.41
N ARG A 776 58.72 -11.57 -31.54
CA ARG A 776 59.41 -11.03 -32.72
C ARG A 776 59.56 -9.51 -32.72
N GLY A 777 59.03 -8.81 -31.71
CA GLY A 777 59.03 -7.34 -31.67
C GLY A 777 58.20 -6.69 -32.78
N GLU A 778 57.27 -7.44 -33.38
CA GLU A 778 56.35 -6.93 -34.40
C GLU A 778 55.21 -6.17 -33.71
N ALA A 779 54.92 -4.94 -34.15
CA ALA A 779 53.81 -4.16 -33.62
C ALA A 779 52.49 -4.92 -33.83
N VAL A 780 51.88 -5.34 -32.72
CA VAL A 780 50.56 -5.97 -32.74
C VAL A 780 49.55 -4.91 -33.17
N PRO A 781 48.69 -5.15 -34.18
CA PRO A 781 47.72 -4.16 -34.64
C PRO A 781 46.75 -3.81 -33.50
N GLY A 782 46.92 -2.62 -32.93
CA GLY A 782 46.00 -2.05 -31.96
C GLY A 782 44.68 -1.73 -32.65
N GLY A 783 43.64 -2.47 -32.31
CA GLY A 783 42.30 -2.17 -32.75
C GLY A 783 41.30 -2.79 -31.81
N TRP A 784 41.05 -2.14 -30.68
CA TRP A 784 39.76 -2.06 -29.97
C TRP A 784 39.76 -0.80 -29.11
#